data_AF-A0A1J1HH35-F1
#
_entry.id   AF-A0A1J1HH35-F1
#
_cell.length_a   1.000
_cell.length_b   1.000
_cell.length_c   1.000
_cell.angle_alpha   90.00
_cell.angle_beta   90.00
_cell.angle_gamma   90.00
#
_symmetry.space_group_name_H-M   'P 1'
#
loop_
_entity.id
_entity.type
_entity.pdbx_description
1 polymer ?
#
loop_
_entity_poly.entity_id
_entity_poly.type
_entity_poly.pdbx_seq_one_letter_code
_entity_poly.pdbx_strand_id
1 'polypeptide(L)'
;MTHKLQNILFLNLVIFMLIYCAYASLSGVYVDNGHQTILQHQLTRDETQEVEHEILDLLGLADRPRRKRHHIHPSLRKSAPQFLLDIYKKLKTAEDGEDERVKREINGNEIYLSPADEYAIDQSDIIMTFLSKNHHHVQQEMRHEHGRRLWFDISEVGRDEVTLMMAELRLYQNSLLSKFDEEKPLTISVYMIEKRLEQDQVTLKLLSSKNATTLSDGWLELNVTQAMKQWIGDKDSNLGLMIKANLNERPEKNLRFDDFGLISSRGDEDTQPFIPFMVGFFKGQEMIKPKKDVHHHQSKRSKRQTNQKKKKNRHNSEHRNPLIHGDHNPKSCQIQTLYVSFKDLKWQDWIIAPDGYGAFYCAGECNFPLNAHMNATNHAIVQTLVHLMHPTKVPKPCCAPTKLSAISVLYYLDDSNVNLKKYKNMVFLRNLLLPRIFQAANTNPQRSLTTMSDNNKDSWLEKAKKIVPRLTNEMHKGEAGRIGIIGGSLEYTGAPFYAGMAALKVGCDLVHIFCPQAAALPIKSYSPELIVHPLLDAENALDLIEPWLSRLHVLVIGSGLGRDRNILHTVSELIICCKKSQKPLVIDADGLFLLTQNVSLLHDYKNVILTPNAMELFRLIGDCDDKLQALAEKVGRNIIVLEKAMNDRIYDTENLVKVECPTGGSNRRCGGQGDLLAGALATFYHWSLNFSTSDNAGKTIADEAHPAILACYASSFLIKYVNKLAYEKYGRSLTAHDMLHCIHAGFNEHFEHEDFKQSC
;
A
#
# COMPACT_ATOMS: atom_id res chain seq x y z
N MET A 1 24.69 67.45 -5.53
CA MET A 1 24.24 66.34 -4.65
C MET A 1 23.06 65.55 -5.22
N THR A 2 22.17 66.18 -6.00
CA THR A 2 20.94 65.59 -6.55
C THR A 2 21.18 64.44 -7.56
N HIS A 3 22.14 64.56 -8.47
CA HIS A 3 22.45 63.50 -9.45
C HIS A 3 23.01 62.20 -8.85
N LYS A 4 23.76 62.29 -7.74
CA LYS A 4 24.27 61.08 -7.06
C LYS A 4 23.16 60.33 -6.33
N LEU A 5 22.20 61.05 -5.75
CA LEU A 5 21.05 60.43 -5.07
C LEU A 5 20.12 59.72 -6.06
N GLN A 6 19.90 60.32 -7.24
CA GLN A 6 19.10 59.73 -8.32
C GLN A 6 19.72 58.44 -8.87
N ASN A 7 21.03 58.40 -9.05
CA ASN A 7 21.72 57.19 -9.50
C ASN A 7 21.72 56.08 -8.45
N ILE A 8 21.78 56.42 -7.16
CA ILE A 8 21.70 55.43 -6.06
C ILE A 8 20.27 54.89 -5.93
N LEU A 9 19.25 55.72 -6.06
CA LEU A 9 17.84 55.29 -6.08
C LEU A 9 17.53 54.43 -7.30
N PHE A 10 18.04 54.79 -8.47
CA PHE A 10 17.88 53.99 -9.69
C PHE A 10 18.61 52.66 -9.59
N LEU A 11 19.85 52.64 -9.07
CA LEU A 11 20.61 51.41 -8.85
C LEU A 11 19.92 50.52 -7.81
N ASN A 12 19.39 51.08 -6.72
CA ASN A 12 18.62 50.31 -5.74
C ASN A 12 17.29 49.82 -6.32
N LEU A 13 16.61 50.58 -7.17
CA LEU A 13 15.37 50.14 -7.83
C LEU A 13 15.64 49.02 -8.84
N VAL A 14 16.75 49.10 -9.59
CA VAL A 14 17.20 48.06 -10.51
C VAL A 14 17.66 46.82 -9.75
N ILE A 15 18.40 46.97 -8.64
CA ILE A 15 18.78 45.87 -7.77
C ILE A 15 17.53 45.25 -7.13
N PHE A 16 16.57 46.05 -6.66
CA PHE A 16 15.33 45.54 -6.10
C PHE A 16 14.47 44.84 -7.15
N MET A 17 14.41 45.33 -8.39
CA MET A 17 13.74 44.65 -9.51
C MET A 17 14.48 43.39 -9.95
N LEU A 18 15.82 43.37 -9.94
CA LEU A 18 16.62 42.18 -10.24
C LEU A 18 16.50 41.13 -9.14
N ILE A 19 16.46 41.54 -7.87
CA ILE A 19 16.17 40.69 -6.72
C ILE A 19 14.73 40.20 -6.81
N TYR A 20 13.74 41.06 -7.09
CA TYR A 20 12.34 40.66 -7.22
C TYR A 20 12.10 39.73 -8.42
N CYS A 21 12.82 39.90 -9.53
CA CYS A 21 12.83 38.97 -10.67
C CYS A 21 13.61 37.67 -10.36
N ALA A 22 14.64 37.71 -9.52
CA ALA A 22 15.36 36.52 -9.06
C ALA A 22 14.58 35.74 -7.98
N TYR A 23 13.71 36.41 -7.22
CA TYR A 23 12.78 35.82 -6.25
C TYR A 23 11.38 35.55 -6.83
N ALA A 24 11.12 35.93 -8.07
CA ALA A 24 9.93 35.48 -8.79
C ALA A 24 10.12 33.98 -9.05
N SER A 25 9.53 33.17 -8.17
CA SER A 25 9.41 31.72 -8.34
C SER A 25 8.94 31.44 -9.77
N LEU A 26 9.81 30.88 -10.59
CA LEU A 26 9.47 30.49 -11.95
C LEU A 26 8.52 29.29 -11.86
N SER A 27 7.23 29.55 -12.01
CA SER A 27 6.22 28.51 -12.14
C SER A 27 6.36 27.85 -13.50
N GLY A 28 6.41 26.52 -13.56
CA GLY A 28 6.39 25.85 -14.84
C GLY A 28 6.24 24.34 -14.78
N VAL A 29 6.25 23.73 -15.96
CA VAL A 29 6.02 22.31 -16.18
C VAL A 29 7.34 21.57 -16.04
N TYR A 30 7.39 20.65 -15.09
CA TYR A 30 8.58 19.88 -14.76
C TYR A 30 8.49 18.47 -15.33
N VAL A 31 9.56 18.05 -15.99
CA VAL A 31 9.72 16.70 -16.52
C VAL A 31 10.90 16.05 -15.82
N ASP A 32 10.65 14.87 -15.25
CA ASP A 32 11.68 14.03 -14.63
C ASP A 32 12.30 13.12 -15.71
N ASN A 33 13.59 13.30 -15.99
CA ASN A 33 14.31 12.49 -16.98
C ASN A 33 15.00 11.25 -16.36
N GLY A 34 14.67 10.89 -15.11
CA GLY A 34 15.22 9.73 -14.41
C GLY A 34 16.52 10.01 -13.63
N HIS A 35 17.10 11.19 -13.80
CA HIS A 35 18.26 11.63 -13.01
C HIS A 35 18.01 12.94 -12.27
N GLN A 36 17.25 13.87 -12.87
CA GLN A 36 16.91 15.19 -12.32
C GLN A 36 15.53 15.67 -12.83
N THR A 37 14.82 16.43 -12.01
CA THR A 37 13.60 17.14 -12.42
C THR A 37 13.99 18.43 -13.14
N ILE A 38 13.69 18.55 -14.43
CA ILE A 38 14.07 19.69 -15.27
C ILE A 38 12.82 20.48 -15.67
N LEU A 39 12.90 21.82 -15.55
CA LEU A 39 11.87 22.73 -16.02
C LEU A 39 11.83 22.72 -17.56
N GLN A 40 10.80 22.13 -18.15
CA GLN A 40 10.66 22.05 -19.61
C GLN A 40 10.02 23.31 -20.19
N HIS A 41 9.05 23.90 -19.49
CA HIS A 41 8.31 25.06 -19.95
C HIS A 41 7.96 25.98 -18.77
N GLN A 42 8.22 27.28 -18.92
CA GLN A 42 7.80 28.30 -17.96
C GLN A 42 6.37 28.71 -18.29
N LEU A 43 5.48 28.60 -17.32
CA LEU A 43 4.09 29.01 -17.48
C LEU A 43 4.02 30.53 -17.44
N THR A 44 3.28 31.11 -18.38
CA THR A 44 2.89 32.51 -18.31
C THR A 44 1.92 32.73 -17.14
N ARG A 45 1.72 34.00 -16.77
CA ARG A 45 0.83 34.36 -15.67
C ARG A 45 -0.63 33.95 -15.93
N ASP A 46 -1.05 34.01 -17.18
CA ASP A 46 -2.42 33.65 -17.59
C ASP A 46 -2.60 32.12 -17.57
N GLU A 47 -1.62 31.35 -18.08
CA GLU A 47 -1.65 29.87 -18.01
C GLU A 47 -1.60 29.36 -16.56
N THR A 48 -0.85 30.04 -15.70
CA THR A 48 -0.81 29.70 -14.26
C THR A 48 -2.18 29.87 -13.62
N GLN A 49 -2.91 30.94 -13.97
CA GLN A 49 -4.27 31.19 -13.47
C GLN A 49 -5.30 30.19 -14.01
N GLU A 50 -5.15 29.74 -15.25
CA GLU A 50 -6.03 28.73 -15.86
C GLU A 50 -5.82 27.36 -15.21
N VAL A 51 -4.56 26.94 -15.02
CA VAL A 51 -4.20 25.71 -14.30
C VAL A 51 -4.65 25.78 -12.84
N GLU A 52 -4.52 26.95 -12.20
CA GLU A 52 -4.99 27.18 -10.83
C GLU A 52 -6.50 26.93 -10.71
N HIS A 53 -7.30 27.51 -11.62
CA HIS A 53 -8.76 27.34 -11.63
C HIS A 53 -9.19 25.90 -11.87
N GLU A 54 -8.59 25.22 -12.85
CA GLU A 54 -8.91 23.82 -13.17
C GLU A 54 -8.56 22.86 -12.03
N ILE A 55 -7.45 23.10 -11.31
CA ILE A 55 -7.11 22.29 -10.15
C ILE A 55 -8.05 22.60 -8.97
N LEU A 56 -8.46 23.86 -8.75
CA LEU A 56 -9.44 24.18 -7.71
C LEU A 56 -10.79 23.51 -7.96
N ASP A 57 -11.27 23.54 -9.20
CA ASP A 57 -12.48 22.83 -9.62
C ASP A 57 -12.36 21.31 -9.40
N LEU A 58 -11.21 20.72 -9.75
CA LEU A 58 -10.92 19.31 -9.50
C LEU A 58 -10.87 18.96 -8.01
N LEU A 59 -10.36 19.88 -7.18
CA LEU A 59 -10.35 19.75 -5.73
C LEU A 59 -11.75 19.95 -5.12
N GLY A 60 -12.72 20.43 -5.90
CA GLY A 60 -14.07 20.77 -5.45
C GLY A 60 -14.10 22.01 -4.56
N LEU A 61 -13.14 22.93 -4.76
CA LEU A 61 -13.04 24.20 -4.06
C LEU A 61 -13.45 25.30 -5.05
N ALA A 62 -14.54 26.02 -4.76
CA ALA A 62 -15.00 27.10 -5.64
C ALA A 62 -14.00 28.27 -5.71
N ASP A 63 -13.24 28.49 -4.63
CA ASP A 63 -12.20 29.50 -4.51
C ASP A 63 -11.08 28.99 -3.61
N ARG A 64 -9.88 29.56 -3.76
CA ARG A 64 -8.76 29.35 -2.82
C ARG A 64 -9.18 29.76 -1.39
N PRO A 65 -8.97 28.91 -0.37
CA PRO A 65 -9.23 29.25 1.03
C PRO A 65 -8.49 30.52 1.43
N ARG A 66 -9.23 31.53 1.91
CA ARG A 66 -8.64 32.84 2.24
C ARG A 66 -7.95 32.78 3.60
N ARG A 67 -6.61 32.81 3.61
CA ARG A 67 -5.85 33.16 4.82
C ARG A 67 -5.63 34.66 4.94
N LYS A 68 -5.84 35.19 6.14
CA LYS A 68 -5.31 36.51 6.50
C LYS A 68 -3.79 36.40 6.58
N ARG A 69 -3.11 37.25 5.80
CA ARG A 69 -1.64 37.23 5.61
C ARG A 69 -0.89 37.31 6.95
N HIS A 70 0.19 36.54 7.03
CA HIS A 70 1.34 36.69 7.94
C HIS A 70 1.33 35.99 9.32
N HIS A 71 0.93 34.72 9.45
CA HIS A 71 1.51 33.89 10.53
C HIS A 71 1.69 32.44 10.06
N ILE A 72 2.92 32.11 9.64
CA ILE A 72 3.37 30.74 9.49
C ILE A 72 3.57 30.18 10.92
N HIS A 73 2.87 29.10 11.26
CA HIS A 73 3.10 28.17 12.40
C HIS A 73 2.49 28.37 13.83
N PRO A 74 1.38 29.08 14.08
CA PRO A 74 0.66 28.90 15.37
C PRO A 74 -0.36 27.75 15.38
N SER A 75 -1.01 27.43 14.26
CA SER A 75 -2.17 26.50 14.23
C SER A 75 -1.79 25.02 14.20
N LEU A 76 -0.65 24.64 13.61
CA LEU A 76 -0.22 23.23 13.54
C LEU A 76 0.13 22.62 14.91
N ARG A 77 0.39 23.45 15.92
CA ARG A 77 0.63 23.00 17.30
C ARG A 77 -0.64 22.58 18.03
N LYS A 78 -1.82 22.84 17.43
CA LYS A 78 -3.10 22.46 18.03
C LYS A 78 -3.41 20.98 17.75
N SER A 79 -4.14 20.37 18.68
CA SER A 79 -4.53 18.95 18.63
C SER A 79 -5.13 18.49 17.29
N ALA A 80 -6.12 19.19 16.76
CA ALA A 80 -6.83 18.81 15.53
C ALA A 80 -5.98 18.80 14.25
N PRO A 81 -5.21 19.86 13.93
CA PRO A 81 -4.26 19.85 12.81
C PRO A 81 -3.16 18.80 12.97
N GLN A 82 -2.65 18.61 14.19
CA GLN A 82 -1.62 17.62 14.49
C GLN A 82 -2.13 16.19 14.24
N PHE A 83 -3.35 15.89 14.71
CA PHE A 83 -4.01 14.61 14.48
C PHE A 83 -4.13 14.24 12.99
N LEU A 84 -4.58 15.15 12.13
CA LEU A 84 -4.67 14.87 10.69
C LEU A 84 -3.32 14.81 9.99
N LEU A 85 -2.34 15.62 10.42
CA LEU A 85 -0.98 15.53 9.93
C LEU A 85 -0.37 14.16 10.21
N ASP A 86 -0.67 13.61 11.39
CA ASP A 86 -0.19 12.30 11.80
C ASP A 86 -0.90 11.16 11.05
N ILE A 87 -2.21 11.26 10.81
CA ILE A 87 -2.92 10.35 9.88
C ILE A 87 -2.30 10.42 8.48
N TYR A 88 -2.06 11.63 7.96
CA TYR A 88 -1.44 11.82 6.66
C TYR A 88 -0.05 11.16 6.58
N LYS A 89 0.79 11.34 7.61
CA LYS A 89 2.10 10.67 7.69
C LYS A 89 1.95 9.15 7.71
N LYS A 90 1.02 8.60 8.49
CA LYS A 90 0.73 7.15 8.55
C LYS A 90 0.31 6.61 7.19
N LEU A 91 -0.60 7.31 6.49
CA LEU A 91 -1.03 6.94 5.14
C LEU A 91 0.14 7.00 4.14
N LYS A 92 0.96 8.05 4.21
CA LYS A 92 2.13 8.21 3.34
C LYS A 92 3.18 7.11 3.55
N THR A 93 3.48 6.74 4.81
CA THR A 93 4.41 5.64 5.11
C THR A 93 3.90 4.28 4.65
N ALA A 94 2.58 4.11 4.57
CA ALA A 94 1.97 2.90 4.01
C ALA A 94 2.03 2.88 2.48
N GLU A 95 1.99 4.04 1.82
CA GLU A 95 2.01 4.19 0.36
C GLU A 95 3.43 4.15 -0.24
N ASP A 96 4.41 4.84 0.36
CA ASP A 96 5.74 5.07 -0.25
C ASP A 96 6.77 3.97 -0.01
N GLY A 97 6.56 3.05 0.95
CA GLY A 97 7.48 1.94 1.18
C GLY A 97 8.95 2.30 1.51
N GLU A 98 9.29 3.57 1.77
CA GLU A 98 10.66 4.05 2.02
C GLU A 98 10.84 4.95 3.28
N ASP A 99 12.04 4.81 3.86
CA ASP A 99 12.87 5.62 4.78
C ASP A 99 12.49 5.89 6.26
N GLU A 100 13.26 5.22 7.13
CA GLU A 100 13.45 5.50 8.57
C GLU A 100 13.91 6.93 8.91
N ARG A 101 14.28 7.78 7.93
CA ARG A 101 14.75 9.14 8.22
C ARG A 101 13.69 10.03 8.84
N VAL A 102 12.39 9.81 8.57
CA VAL A 102 11.30 10.57 9.23
C VAL A 102 10.98 10.00 10.62
N LYS A 103 11.28 8.71 10.88
CA LYS A 103 11.05 8.11 12.22
C LYS A 103 11.95 8.73 13.29
N ARG A 104 13.12 9.27 12.93
CA ARG A 104 14.06 9.87 13.89
C ARG A 104 13.64 11.25 14.42
N GLU A 105 12.58 11.86 13.90
CA GLU A 105 12.04 13.14 14.43
C GLU A 105 10.74 12.99 15.23
N ILE A 106 10.05 11.84 15.18
CA ILE A 106 8.81 11.61 15.94
C ILE A 106 9.16 10.92 17.26
N ASN A 107 9.98 11.57 18.09
CA ASN A 107 10.09 11.21 19.49
C ASN A 107 8.88 11.78 20.24
N GLY A 108 8.00 10.90 20.73
CA GLY A 108 7.36 11.14 22.02
C GLY A 108 5.84 11.03 22.14
N ASN A 109 5.06 10.68 21.11
CA ASN A 109 3.63 10.35 21.28
C ASN A 109 3.18 9.42 20.15
N GLU A 110 3.10 8.11 20.41
CA GLU A 110 2.37 7.19 19.53
C GLU A 110 0.91 7.63 19.47
N ILE A 111 0.41 7.96 18.27
CA ILE A 111 -1.01 8.25 18.10
C ILE A 111 -1.78 6.96 18.39
N TYR A 112 -2.50 6.92 19.51
CA TYR A 112 -3.48 5.88 19.76
C TYR A 112 -4.65 6.09 18.78
N LEU A 113 -4.66 5.30 17.70
CA LEU A 113 -5.80 5.15 16.81
C LEU A 113 -6.52 3.88 17.23
N SER A 114 -7.80 4.01 17.58
CA SER A 114 -8.62 2.85 17.90
C SER A 114 -8.85 1.98 16.64
N PRO A 115 -9.20 0.70 16.77
CA PRO A 115 -9.60 -0.11 15.62
C PRO A 115 -10.79 0.48 14.84
N ALA A 116 -11.65 1.25 15.51
CA ALA A 116 -12.75 1.97 14.88
C ALA A 116 -12.24 3.15 14.03
N ASP A 117 -11.22 3.87 14.51
CA ASP A 117 -10.53 4.91 13.73
C ASP A 117 -9.91 4.32 12.47
N GLU A 118 -9.17 3.20 12.59
CA GLU A 118 -8.51 2.59 11.44
C GLU A 118 -9.51 2.18 10.35
N TYR A 119 -10.65 1.61 10.76
CA TYR A 119 -11.74 1.28 9.85
C TYR A 119 -12.35 2.54 9.21
N ALA A 120 -12.62 3.58 10.00
CA ALA A 120 -13.21 4.81 9.49
C ALA A 120 -12.27 5.58 8.55
N ILE A 121 -10.96 5.57 8.85
CA ILE A 121 -9.92 6.15 7.99
C ILE A 121 -9.88 5.43 6.64
N ASP A 122 -9.85 4.09 6.63
CA ASP A 122 -9.79 3.30 5.39
C ASP A 122 -11.03 3.49 4.49
N GLN A 123 -12.21 3.61 5.11
CA GLN A 123 -13.48 3.72 4.39
C GLN A 123 -13.85 5.17 4.01
N SER A 124 -13.18 6.17 4.57
CA SER A 124 -13.47 7.59 4.33
C SER A 124 -12.70 8.13 3.13
N ASP A 125 -13.36 8.98 2.35
CA ASP A 125 -12.71 9.76 1.30
C ASP A 125 -12.26 11.13 1.83
N ILE A 126 -12.90 11.62 2.90
CA ILE A 126 -12.68 12.94 3.49
C ILE A 126 -12.71 12.80 5.01
N ILE A 127 -11.68 13.33 5.68
CA ILE A 127 -11.60 13.44 7.14
C ILE A 127 -11.45 14.91 7.49
N MET A 128 -12.39 15.43 8.28
CA MET A 128 -12.39 16.82 8.71
C MET A 128 -12.22 16.91 10.22
N THR A 129 -11.40 17.85 10.69
CA THR A 129 -11.30 18.16 12.11
C THR A 129 -11.80 19.57 12.41
N PHE A 130 -12.50 19.68 13.54
CA PHE A 130 -13.14 20.89 14.03
C PHE A 130 -12.61 21.23 15.42
N LEU A 131 -11.99 22.39 15.54
CA LEU A 131 -11.63 22.93 16.84
C LEU A 131 -12.84 23.59 17.51
N SER A 132 -12.94 23.43 18.83
CA SER A 132 -13.94 24.15 19.61
C SER A 132 -13.71 25.66 19.49
N LYS A 133 -14.72 26.42 19.05
CA LYS A 133 -14.67 27.89 18.96
C LYS A 133 -15.45 28.51 20.12
N ASN A 134 -14.97 29.64 20.64
CA ASN A 134 -15.71 30.45 21.60
C ASN A 134 -16.84 31.18 20.85
N HIS A 135 -18.06 30.64 20.87
CA HIS A 135 -19.16 31.25 20.13
C HIS A 135 -19.78 32.42 20.91
N HIS A 136 -19.79 33.62 20.30
CA HIS A 136 -20.33 34.85 20.91
C HIS A 136 -21.80 34.80 21.35
N HIS A 137 -22.63 33.89 20.82
CA HIS A 137 -24.03 33.70 21.28
C HIS A 137 -24.15 32.91 22.60
N VAL A 138 -23.02 32.46 23.18
CA VAL A 138 -22.95 31.74 24.46
C VAL A 138 -22.79 32.72 25.65
N GLN A 139 -23.05 34.01 25.46
CA GLN A 139 -22.95 35.04 26.50
C GLN A 139 -23.97 34.92 27.66
N GLN A 140 -24.88 33.94 27.62
CA GLN A 140 -25.82 33.61 28.70
C GLN A 140 -25.46 32.28 29.42
N GLU A 141 -24.18 31.92 29.53
CA GLU A 141 -23.80 30.87 30.47
C GLU A 141 -24.02 31.33 31.91
N MET A 142 -24.83 30.59 32.67
CA MET A 142 -24.82 30.73 34.13
C MET A 142 -23.42 30.35 34.65
N ARG A 143 -22.92 31.02 35.70
CA ARG A 143 -21.55 30.81 36.25
C ARG A 143 -21.17 29.35 36.50
N HIS A 144 -22.14 28.46 36.72
CA HIS A 144 -21.95 27.02 36.98
C HIS A 144 -21.76 26.14 35.72
N GLU A 145 -21.95 26.69 34.53
CA GLU A 145 -21.82 25.98 33.24
C GLU A 145 -20.53 26.33 32.50
N HIS A 146 -19.71 27.21 33.08
CA HIS A 146 -18.55 27.78 32.42
C HIS A 146 -17.51 26.73 32.04
N GLY A 147 -17.15 26.68 30.76
CA GLY A 147 -16.14 25.78 30.22
C GLY A 147 -16.61 24.34 29.98
N ARG A 148 -17.91 24.05 30.18
CA ARG A 148 -18.52 22.72 29.97
C ARG A 148 -19.20 22.55 28.61
N ARG A 149 -19.45 23.65 27.91
CA ARG A 149 -20.06 23.67 26.58
C ARG A 149 -19.00 23.81 25.51
N LEU A 150 -18.99 22.90 24.55
CA LEU A 150 -18.14 22.95 23.36
C LEU A 150 -19.00 23.26 22.15
N TRP A 151 -18.55 24.19 21.30
CA TRP A 151 -19.25 24.51 20.06
C TRP A 151 -18.29 24.37 18.88
N PHE A 152 -18.74 23.66 17.85
CA PHE A 152 -17.95 23.35 16.67
C PHE A 152 -18.62 23.96 15.43
N ASP A 153 -17.84 24.71 14.67
CA ASP A 153 -18.31 25.32 13.43
C ASP A 153 -18.27 24.31 12.29
N ILE A 154 -19.43 23.84 11.84
CA ILE A 154 -19.56 22.87 10.75
C ILE A 154 -20.12 23.50 9.46
N SER A 155 -20.04 24.83 9.34
CA SER A 155 -20.63 25.58 8.23
C SER A 155 -20.08 25.15 6.85
N GLU A 156 -18.83 24.68 6.81
CA GLU A 156 -18.13 24.21 5.61
C GLU A 156 -18.55 22.79 5.17
N VAL A 157 -19.31 22.05 5.97
CA VAL A 157 -19.80 20.72 5.57
C VAL A 157 -20.98 20.90 4.60
N GLY A 158 -20.79 20.45 3.36
CA GLY A 158 -21.82 20.48 2.31
C GLY A 158 -22.96 19.50 2.57
N ARG A 159 -24.21 19.93 2.34
CA ARG A 159 -25.42 19.12 2.66
C ARG A 159 -25.64 17.92 1.73
N ASP A 160 -25.23 18.04 0.45
CA ASP A 160 -25.65 17.10 -0.60
C ASP A 160 -24.49 16.29 -1.23
N GLU A 161 -23.25 16.48 -0.78
CA GLU A 161 -22.05 15.95 -1.45
C GLU A 161 -21.33 14.83 -0.67
N VAL A 162 -21.59 14.75 0.64
CA VAL A 162 -20.85 13.87 1.56
C VAL A 162 -21.79 13.14 2.50
N THR A 163 -21.54 11.84 2.68
CA THR A 163 -22.24 11.01 3.66
C THR A 163 -21.38 10.90 4.91
N LEU A 164 -21.90 11.32 6.06
CA LEU A 164 -21.23 11.13 7.35
C LEU A 164 -21.20 9.64 7.70
N MET A 165 -20.01 9.09 7.87
CA MET A 165 -19.76 7.73 8.34
C MET A 165 -19.80 7.69 9.87
N MET A 166 -19.00 8.56 10.49
CA MET A 166 -18.75 8.58 11.92
C MET A 166 -18.29 9.97 12.35
N ALA A 167 -18.66 10.39 13.56
CA ALA A 167 -18.09 11.56 14.20
C ALA A 167 -17.74 11.27 15.65
N GLU A 168 -16.57 11.75 16.07
CA GLU A 168 -16.04 11.54 17.41
C GLU A 168 -15.56 12.84 18.04
N LEU A 169 -15.83 12.97 19.33
CA LEU A 169 -15.30 14.02 20.18
C LEU A 169 -14.11 13.45 20.94
N ARG A 170 -12.96 14.14 20.87
CA ARG A 170 -11.75 13.78 21.59
C ARG A 170 -11.45 14.80 22.68
N LEU A 171 -11.34 14.31 23.91
CA LEU A 171 -11.02 15.08 25.11
C LEU A 171 -9.73 14.53 25.72
N TYR A 172 -8.82 15.37 26.20
CA TYR A 172 -7.60 14.90 26.86
C TYR A 172 -7.72 15.03 28.38
N GLN A 173 -7.41 13.94 29.09
CA GLN A 173 -7.26 13.95 30.54
C GLN A 173 -5.77 13.82 30.87
N ASN A 174 -5.27 14.73 31.71
CA ASN A 174 -3.90 14.69 32.22
C ASN A 174 -3.94 14.35 33.70
N SER A 175 -3.45 13.17 34.04
CA SER A 175 -3.42 12.68 35.42
C SER A 175 -2.63 13.60 36.37
N LEU A 176 -1.59 14.28 35.86
CA LEU A 176 -0.74 15.19 36.64
C LEU A 176 -1.44 16.49 37.04
N LEU A 177 -2.55 16.84 36.36
CA LEU A 177 -3.36 18.01 36.67
C LEU A 177 -4.55 17.68 37.58
N SER A 178 -4.70 16.41 37.99
CA SER A 178 -5.77 15.98 38.87
C SER A 178 -5.57 16.47 40.30
N LYS A 179 -6.66 16.86 40.97
CA LYS A 179 -6.67 17.24 42.39
C LYS A 179 -7.03 16.09 43.33
N PHE A 180 -7.20 14.89 42.77
CA PHE A 180 -7.50 13.69 43.54
C PHE A 180 -6.21 12.96 43.88
N ASP A 181 -6.03 12.60 45.15
CA ASP A 181 -4.89 11.78 45.59
C ASP A 181 -5.11 10.28 45.37
N GLU A 182 -6.37 9.86 45.21
CA GLU A 182 -6.79 8.47 45.03
C GLU A 182 -7.52 8.27 43.71
N GLU A 183 -7.34 7.08 43.12
CA GLU A 183 -8.04 6.67 41.91
C GLU A 183 -9.50 6.32 42.21
N LYS A 184 -10.44 7.11 41.69
CA LYS A 184 -11.88 6.90 41.86
C LYS A 184 -12.57 6.75 40.51
N PRO A 185 -13.51 5.82 40.37
CA PRO A 185 -14.22 5.61 39.13
C PRO A 185 -15.18 6.78 38.85
N LEU A 186 -15.09 7.33 37.65
CA LEU A 186 -15.93 8.42 37.17
C LEU A 186 -16.52 8.10 35.81
N THR A 187 -17.63 8.73 35.50
CA THR A 187 -18.33 8.61 34.23
C THR A 187 -18.40 9.98 33.57
N ILE A 188 -17.87 10.10 32.36
CA ILE A 188 -17.93 11.31 31.53
C ILE A 188 -19.00 11.10 30.46
N SER A 189 -19.97 11.99 30.42
CA SER A 189 -21.11 11.91 29.52
C SER A 189 -21.21 13.17 28.66
N VAL A 190 -21.48 12.98 27.37
CA VAL A 190 -21.65 14.05 26.38
C VAL A 190 -23.11 14.13 26.01
N TYR A 191 -23.65 15.34 26.06
CA TYR A 191 -25.04 15.65 25.73
C TYR A 191 -25.10 16.62 24.55
N MET A 192 -26.04 16.40 23.64
CA MET A 192 -26.44 17.40 22.67
C MET A 192 -27.43 18.36 23.29
N ILE A 193 -27.28 19.65 22.99
CA ILE A 193 -28.17 20.71 23.43
C ILE A 193 -29.30 20.87 22.41
N GLU A 194 -30.55 20.70 22.83
CA GLU A 194 -31.75 20.88 21.99
C GLU A 194 -32.62 22.01 22.55
N LYS A 195 -33.20 22.84 21.66
CA LYS A 195 -34.17 23.88 22.03
C LYS A 195 -35.59 23.35 21.89
N ARG A 196 -36.42 23.52 22.93
CA ARG A 196 -37.86 23.22 22.84
C ARG A 196 -38.61 24.45 22.37
N LEU A 197 -39.33 24.34 21.26
CA LEU A 197 -40.01 25.45 20.57
C LEU A 197 -41.08 26.18 21.41
N GLU A 198 -41.52 25.61 22.54
CA GLU A 198 -42.72 26.09 23.26
C GLU A 198 -42.43 26.87 24.57
N GLN A 199 -41.22 26.84 25.14
CA GLN A 199 -40.96 27.44 26.48
C GLN A 199 -39.56 28.04 26.70
N ASP A 200 -38.72 28.15 25.67
CA ASP A 200 -37.31 28.59 25.79
C ASP A 200 -36.47 27.76 26.80
N GLN A 201 -36.95 26.55 27.13
CA GLN A 201 -36.22 25.58 27.94
C GLN A 201 -35.29 24.75 27.06
N VAL A 202 -34.04 24.64 27.51
CA VAL A 202 -32.99 23.83 26.89
C VAL A 202 -33.10 22.40 27.43
N THR A 203 -33.18 21.41 26.53
CA THR A 203 -33.15 19.99 26.87
C THR A 203 -31.80 19.39 26.51
N LEU A 204 -31.31 18.46 27.34
CA LEU A 204 -30.06 17.74 27.13
C LEU A 204 -30.36 16.31 26.69
N LYS A 205 -29.87 15.93 25.51
CA LYS A 205 -29.97 14.57 24.99
C LYS A 205 -28.64 13.86 25.11
N LEU A 206 -28.58 12.76 25.87
CA LEU A 206 -27.36 11.98 26.03
C LEU A 206 -26.95 11.37 24.68
N LEU A 207 -25.70 11.58 24.28
CA LEU A 207 -25.13 11.00 23.06
C LEU A 207 -24.24 9.80 23.38
N SER A 208 -23.29 9.97 24.28
CA SER A 208 -22.27 8.98 24.61
C SER A 208 -21.79 9.16 26.05
N SER A 209 -21.33 8.07 26.66
CA SER A 209 -20.75 8.06 27.99
C SER A 209 -19.54 7.15 28.04
N LYS A 210 -18.50 7.55 28.77
CA LYS A 210 -17.25 6.81 28.93
C LYS A 210 -16.90 6.71 30.41
N ASN A 211 -16.58 5.50 30.85
CA ASN A 211 -16.05 5.26 32.19
C ASN A 211 -14.54 5.54 32.16
N ALA A 212 -14.06 6.29 33.14
CA ALA A 212 -12.66 6.61 33.36
C ALA A 212 -12.39 6.64 34.86
N THR A 213 -11.17 7.01 35.24
CA THR A 213 -10.80 7.23 36.65
C THR A 213 -10.29 8.65 36.85
N THR A 214 -10.33 9.15 38.09
CA THR A 214 -9.84 10.49 38.44
C THR A 214 -8.35 10.71 38.13
N LEU A 215 -7.59 9.62 37.92
CA LEU A 215 -6.16 9.63 37.61
C LEU A 215 -5.84 9.03 36.23
N SER A 216 -6.84 8.88 35.36
CA SER A 216 -6.61 8.45 33.97
C SER A 216 -5.77 9.49 33.20
N ASP A 217 -4.92 9.02 32.29
CA ASP A 217 -4.08 9.84 31.42
C ASP A 217 -4.29 9.45 29.95
N GLY A 218 -4.51 10.44 29.08
CA GLY A 218 -4.64 10.24 27.63
C GLY A 218 -5.94 10.76 27.02
N TRP A 219 -6.17 10.36 25.77
CA TRP A 219 -7.35 10.75 24.99
C TRP A 219 -8.57 9.91 25.32
N LEU A 220 -9.69 10.59 25.54
CA LEU A 220 -11.02 10.03 25.72
C LEU A 220 -11.84 10.24 24.44
N GLU A 221 -12.30 9.13 23.86
CA GLU A 221 -13.07 9.09 22.62
C GLU A 221 -14.57 8.90 22.92
N LEU A 222 -15.39 9.83 22.43
CA LEU A 222 -16.84 9.86 22.66
C LEU A 222 -17.59 9.99 21.33
N ASN A 223 -18.51 9.08 21.06
CA ASN A 223 -19.26 9.06 19.80
C ASN A 223 -20.28 10.22 19.78
N VAL A 224 -20.16 11.09 18.77
CA VAL A 224 -21.06 12.24 18.55
C VAL A 224 -21.67 12.24 17.15
N THR A 225 -21.66 11.08 16.48
CA THR A 225 -22.16 10.89 15.11
C THR A 225 -23.60 11.38 14.96
N GLN A 226 -24.47 11.12 15.94
CA GLN A 226 -25.87 11.55 15.90
C GLN A 226 -26.00 13.08 15.88
N ALA A 227 -25.22 13.80 16.69
CA ALA A 227 -25.27 15.25 16.75
C ALA A 227 -24.79 15.87 15.45
N MET A 228 -23.64 15.41 14.94
CA MET A 228 -23.10 15.90 13.68
C MET A 228 -24.05 15.63 12.51
N LYS A 229 -24.67 14.44 12.45
CA LYS A 229 -25.66 14.10 11.42
C LYS A 229 -26.86 15.06 11.43
N GLN A 230 -27.34 15.43 12.61
CA GLN A 230 -28.44 16.38 12.76
C GLN A 230 -28.02 17.78 12.32
N TRP A 231 -26.85 18.26 12.73
CA TRP A 231 -26.35 19.58 12.37
C TRP A 231 -26.03 19.72 10.88
N ILE A 232 -25.62 18.63 10.21
CA ILE A 232 -25.46 18.62 8.74
C ILE A 232 -26.81 18.82 8.05
N GLY A 233 -27.86 18.12 8.53
CA GLY A 233 -29.21 18.27 7.99
C GLY A 233 -29.83 19.65 8.25
N ASP A 234 -29.65 20.17 9.47
CA ASP A 234 -30.10 21.48 9.88
C ASP A 234 -29.00 22.22 10.66
N LYS A 235 -28.34 23.19 10.00
CA LYS A 235 -27.21 23.93 10.56
C LYS A 235 -27.61 24.80 11.76
N ASP A 236 -28.85 25.29 11.79
CA ASP A 236 -29.35 26.15 12.86
C ASP A 236 -29.65 25.35 14.15
N SER A 237 -29.73 24.02 14.05
CA SER A 237 -29.84 23.12 15.21
C SER A 237 -28.54 22.97 16.00
N ASN A 238 -27.42 23.50 15.51
CA ASN A 238 -26.12 23.39 16.19
C ASN A 238 -25.99 24.35 17.38
N LEU A 239 -26.42 23.87 18.53
CA LEU A 239 -26.26 24.56 19.81
C LEU A 239 -25.01 24.09 20.59
N GLY A 240 -24.21 23.19 20.04
CA GLY A 240 -23.03 22.62 20.69
C GLY A 240 -23.32 21.44 21.63
N LEU A 241 -22.26 20.96 22.27
CA LEU A 241 -22.24 19.81 23.17
C LEU A 241 -22.02 20.26 24.61
N MET A 242 -22.71 19.62 25.54
CA MET A 242 -22.51 19.79 26.98
C MET A 242 -21.81 18.56 27.55
N ILE A 243 -20.71 18.75 28.26
CA ILE A 243 -19.96 17.67 28.90
C ILE A 243 -20.23 17.68 30.41
N LYS A 244 -20.55 16.51 30.96
CA LYS A 244 -20.73 16.30 32.40
C LYS A 244 -19.85 15.15 32.87
N ALA A 245 -19.32 15.25 34.08
CA ALA A 245 -18.53 14.20 34.70
C ALA A 245 -19.03 13.98 36.12
N ASN A 246 -19.34 12.73 36.48
CA ASN A 246 -19.85 12.38 37.81
C ASN A 246 -19.04 11.21 38.39
N LEU A 247 -18.83 11.20 39.71
CA LEU A 247 -18.28 10.03 40.39
C LEU A 247 -19.35 8.95 40.47
N ASN A 248 -18.95 7.68 40.30
CA ASN A 248 -19.91 6.57 40.33
C ASN A 248 -20.61 6.44 41.70
N GLU A 249 -19.93 6.83 42.79
CA GLU A 249 -20.48 6.86 44.15
C GLU A 249 -21.47 8.01 44.38
N ARG A 250 -21.40 9.09 43.58
CA ARG A 250 -22.24 10.30 43.72
C ARG A 250 -22.67 10.81 42.34
N PRO A 251 -23.59 10.09 41.67
CA PRO A 251 -24.01 10.43 40.30
C PRO A 251 -24.69 11.80 40.19
N GLU A 252 -25.26 12.31 41.29
CA GLU A 252 -25.94 13.61 41.35
C GLU A 252 -24.98 14.81 41.31
N LYS A 253 -23.69 14.61 41.62
CA LYS A 253 -22.71 15.70 41.77
C LYS A 253 -21.75 15.77 40.57
N ASN A 254 -21.92 16.82 39.78
CA ASN A 254 -21.05 17.12 38.63
C ASN A 254 -19.69 17.68 39.08
N LEU A 255 -18.61 17.05 38.65
CA LEU A 255 -17.23 17.48 38.84
C LEU A 255 -16.86 18.65 37.90
N ARG A 256 -15.88 19.47 38.29
CA ARG A 256 -15.24 20.42 37.37
C ARG A 256 -14.12 19.72 36.62
N PHE A 257 -13.86 20.14 35.38
CA PHE A 257 -12.83 19.54 34.53
C PHE A 257 -11.44 19.66 35.16
N ASP A 258 -11.14 20.83 35.74
CA ASP A 258 -9.91 21.10 36.49
C ASP A 258 -9.70 20.20 37.71
N ASP A 259 -10.75 19.57 38.25
CA ASP A 259 -10.63 18.76 39.47
C ASP A 259 -10.05 17.37 39.18
N PHE A 260 -10.28 16.83 37.98
CA PHE A 260 -9.79 15.51 37.56
C PHE A 260 -8.85 15.57 36.34
N GLY A 261 -8.33 16.76 36.03
CA GLY A 261 -7.29 16.97 35.02
C GLY A 261 -7.77 16.98 33.56
N LEU A 262 -9.06 17.22 33.30
CA LEU A 262 -9.57 17.30 31.93
C LEU A 262 -9.28 18.67 31.30
N ILE A 263 -8.65 18.68 30.13
CA ILE A 263 -8.22 19.91 29.45
C ILE A 263 -9.42 20.57 28.75
N SER A 264 -9.66 21.84 29.06
CA SER A 264 -10.72 22.66 28.46
C SER A 264 -10.23 23.38 27.19
N SER A 265 -11.14 24.00 26.44
CA SER A 265 -10.81 24.80 25.25
C SER A 265 -10.02 26.09 25.55
N ARG A 266 -9.88 26.46 26.82
CA ARG A 266 -9.11 27.63 27.29
C ARG A 266 -7.82 27.17 27.96
N GLY A 267 -6.80 26.95 27.15
CA GLY A 267 -5.51 26.44 27.59
C GLY A 267 -4.35 27.38 27.26
N ASP A 268 -3.32 27.36 28.11
CA ASP A 268 -2.03 28.03 27.89
C ASP A 268 -1.21 27.30 26.80
N GLU A 269 -0.06 27.85 26.38
CA GLU A 269 0.76 27.29 25.29
C GLU A 269 1.07 25.79 25.46
N ASP A 270 1.30 25.33 26.69
CA ASP A 270 1.61 23.93 27.02
C ASP A 270 0.44 22.96 26.80
N THR A 271 -0.79 23.47 26.81
CA THR A 271 -2.02 22.66 26.66
C THR A 271 -2.62 22.72 25.25
N GLN A 272 -2.08 23.57 24.36
CA GLN A 272 -2.51 23.68 22.96
C GLN A 272 -2.53 22.34 22.19
N PRO A 273 -1.55 21.42 22.38
CA PRO A 273 -1.56 20.11 21.71
C PRO A 273 -2.69 19.19 22.16
N PHE A 274 -3.38 19.52 23.25
CA PHE A 274 -4.34 18.64 23.93
C PHE A 274 -5.75 19.23 24.02
N ILE A 275 -6.01 20.36 23.36
CA ILE A 275 -7.34 21.00 23.40
C ILE A 275 -8.41 20.09 22.77
N PRO A 276 -9.67 20.13 23.26
CA PRO A 276 -10.77 19.37 22.71
C PRO A 276 -11.02 19.64 21.22
N PHE A 277 -11.24 18.58 20.46
CA PHE A 277 -11.61 18.67 19.06
C PHE A 277 -12.60 17.59 18.65
N MET A 278 -13.34 17.85 17.57
CA MET A 278 -14.24 16.89 16.95
C MET A 278 -13.66 16.47 15.60
N VAL A 279 -13.73 15.18 15.28
CA VAL A 279 -13.36 14.63 13.97
C VAL A 279 -14.59 14.02 13.30
N GLY A 280 -14.77 14.31 12.01
CA GLY A 280 -15.79 13.71 11.17
C GLY A 280 -15.17 12.93 10.03
N PHE A 281 -15.61 11.68 9.85
CA PHE A 281 -15.23 10.81 8.75
C PHE A 281 -16.36 10.76 7.73
N PHE A 282 -16.05 11.04 6.48
CA PHE A 282 -17.04 11.20 5.42
C PHE A 282 -16.69 10.37 4.19
N LYS A 283 -17.74 9.90 3.52
CA LYS A 283 -17.67 9.24 2.22
C LYS A 283 -18.29 10.16 1.17
N GLY A 284 -17.53 10.49 0.13
CA GLY A 284 -17.99 11.39 -0.93
C GLY A 284 -18.67 10.62 -2.06
N GLN A 285 -19.56 11.28 -2.81
CA GLN A 285 -19.87 10.81 -4.16
C GLN A 285 -18.67 11.08 -5.08
N GLU A 286 -18.34 10.13 -5.96
CA GLU A 286 -17.35 10.35 -7.03
C GLU A 286 -17.83 11.52 -7.91
N MET A 287 -17.27 12.71 -7.70
CA MET A 287 -17.53 13.84 -8.59
C MET A 287 -16.80 13.63 -9.91
N ILE A 288 -17.45 12.96 -10.86
CA ILE A 288 -17.11 13.00 -12.30
C ILE A 288 -18.13 13.86 -13.05
N LYS A 289 -18.80 14.81 -12.37
CA LYS A 289 -19.63 15.80 -13.06
C LYS A 289 -19.38 17.19 -12.49
N PRO A 290 -18.96 18.15 -13.33
CA PRO A 290 -18.95 19.55 -12.92
C PRO A 290 -20.39 19.94 -12.59
N LYS A 291 -20.57 20.55 -11.41
CA LYS A 291 -21.79 21.32 -11.14
C LYS A 291 -21.87 22.39 -12.22
N LYS A 292 -22.83 22.25 -13.13
CA LYS A 292 -23.30 23.36 -13.93
C LYS A 292 -24.12 24.25 -13.01
N ASP A 293 -23.44 25.03 -12.17
CA ASP A 293 -24.07 26.21 -11.62
C ASP A 293 -24.13 27.25 -12.73
N VAL A 294 -25.32 27.26 -13.32
CA VAL A 294 -25.83 28.33 -14.15
C VAL A 294 -25.74 29.61 -13.32
N HIS A 295 -24.79 30.50 -13.60
CA HIS A 295 -25.00 31.96 -13.66
C HIS A 295 -23.78 32.71 -14.24
N HIS A 296 -23.97 33.21 -15.46
CA HIS A 296 -23.33 34.40 -16.08
C HIS A 296 -21.80 34.59 -16.04
N HIS A 297 -21.15 34.25 -17.15
CA HIS A 297 -20.66 35.29 -18.08
C HIS A 297 -20.58 34.75 -19.51
N GLN A 298 -21.55 35.16 -20.33
CA GLN A 298 -21.49 34.99 -21.78
C GLN A 298 -20.33 35.81 -22.34
N SER A 299 -19.29 35.15 -22.86
CA SER A 299 -18.49 35.71 -23.94
C SER A 299 -18.66 34.82 -25.18
N LYS A 300 -19.08 35.49 -26.25
CA LYS A 300 -19.63 34.91 -27.48
C LYS A 300 -18.59 34.04 -28.18
N ARG A 301 -18.77 32.71 -28.16
CA ARG A 301 -18.11 31.79 -29.09
C ARG A 301 -18.68 32.01 -30.49
N SER A 302 -18.13 33.00 -31.20
CA SER A 302 -18.42 33.23 -32.61
C SER A 302 -17.88 32.05 -33.41
N LYS A 303 -18.79 31.28 -33.99
CA LYS A 303 -18.53 30.46 -35.19
C LYS A 303 -17.65 31.26 -36.15
N ARG A 304 -16.49 30.74 -36.53
CA ARG A 304 -15.82 31.20 -37.74
C ARG A 304 -15.51 30.00 -38.62
N GLN A 305 -16.38 29.86 -39.60
CA GLN A 305 -16.22 29.02 -40.78
C GLN A 305 -14.89 29.34 -41.47
N THR A 306 -14.31 28.29 -42.01
CA THR A 306 -13.34 28.29 -43.10
C THR A 306 -13.67 29.31 -44.18
N ASN A 307 -12.77 30.25 -44.46
CA ASN A 307 -12.56 30.66 -45.85
C ASN A 307 -11.16 31.24 -46.11
N GLN A 308 -10.63 30.83 -47.24
CA GLN A 308 -9.32 31.08 -47.82
C GLN A 308 -8.95 32.56 -47.91
N LYS A 309 -7.67 32.90 -47.70
CA LYS A 309 -6.93 33.80 -48.61
C LYS A 309 -5.41 33.70 -48.41
N LYS A 310 -4.78 33.22 -49.49
CA LYS A 310 -3.34 33.26 -49.80
C LYS A 310 -2.74 34.64 -49.52
N LYS A 311 -1.53 34.67 -48.95
CA LYS A 311 -0.45 35.56 -49.43
C LYS A 311 0.91 34.91 -49.22
N LYS A 312 1.59 34.72 -50.35
CA LYS A 312 2.99 34.28 -50.50
C LYS A 312 3.92 35.33 -49.88
N ASN A 313 5.01 34.89 -49.26
CA ASN A 313 6.34 35.29 -49.73
C ASN A 313 7.41 34.26 -49.32
N ARG A 314 8.14 33.83 -50.34
CA ARG A 314 9.37 33.02 -50.31
C ARG A 314 10.54 33.93 -49.92
N HIS A 315 11.45 33.43 -49.08
CA HIS A 315 12.88 33.27 -49.44
C HIS A 315 13.67 32.50 -48.37
N ASN A 316 14.44 31.50 -48.85
CA ASN A 316 15.75 30.94 -48.44
C ASN A 316 16.12 30.92 -46.93
N SER A 317 16.60 29.80 -46.36
CA SER A 317 17.74 29.02 -46.88
C SER A 317 17.59 27.50 -46.73
N GLU A 318 18.31 26.84 -47.63
CA GLU A 318 18.59 25.41 -47.69
C GLU A 318 19.47 24.92 -46.53
N HIS A 319 19.59 23.58 -46.47
CA HIS A 319 20.58 22.76 -45.76
C HIS A 319 20.32 22.45 -44.29
N ARG A 320 19.48 21.44 -44.04
CA ARG A 320 19.73 20.49 -42.94
C ARG A 320 19.88 19.06 -43.49
N ASN A 321 21.14 18.66 -43.44
CA ASN A 321 21.81 17.38 -43.67
C ASN A 321 20.93 16.10 -43.63
N PRO A 322 20.94 15.24 -44.66
CA PRO A 322 20.24 13.95 -44.67
C PRO A 322 20.84 12.86 -43.75
N LEU A 323 21.85 13.20 -42.94
CA LEU A 323 22.63 12.27 -42.11
C LEU A 323 22.78 12.71 -40.63
N ILE A 324 21.87 13.54 -40.11
CA ILE A 324 21.76 13.76 -38.66
C ILE A 324 20.44 13.15 -38.19
N HIS A 325 20.51 11.90 -37.76
CA HIS A 325 19.40 11.22 -37.07
C HIS A 325 19.10 11.91 -35.74
N GLY A 326 17.96 12.59 -35.68
CA GLY A 326 17.27 12.99 -34.46
C GLY A 326 15.86 12.40 -34.51
N ASP A 327 15.71 11.24 -33.88
CA ASP A 327 14.58 10.31 -33.91
C ASP A 327 13.24 10.94 -33.49
N HIS A 328 12.48 11.47 -34.45
CA HIS A 328 11.07 11.80 -34.28
C HIS A 328 10.21 10.99 -35.25
N ASN A 329 10.29 9.67 -35.12
CA ASN A 329 9.09 8.86 -35.31
C ASN A 329 8.02 9.38 -34.33
N PRO A 330 6.75 9.60 -34.72
CA PRO A 330 5.69 9.86 -33.76
C PRO A 330 5.65 8.66 -32.82
N LYS A 331 6.12 8.88 -31.58
CA LYS A 331 6.26 7.78 -30.61
C LYS A 331 4.88 7.21 -30.36
N SER A 332 4.82 5.88 -30.34
CA SER A 332 3.67 5.11 -29.86
C SER A 332 3.18 5.64 -28.51
N CYS A 333 1.87 5.65 -28.28
CA CYS A 333 1.26 6.02 -27.00
C CYS A 333 2.02 5.46 -25.79
N GLN A 334 2.51 6.36 -24.94
CA GLN A 334 3.33 6.05 -23.76
C GLN A 334 3.08 7.06 -22.62
N ILE A 335 3.45 6.67 -21.40
CA ILE A 335 3.40 7.55 -20.23
C ILE A 335 4.64 8.46 -20.24
N GLN A 336 4.43 9.74 -19.98
CA GLN A 336 5.43 10.77 -19.81
C GLN A 336 5.45 11.25 -18.36
N THR A 337 6.62 11.69 -17.90
CA THR A 337 6.78 12.24 -16.56
C THR A 337 6.27 13.68 -16.50
N LEU A 338 5.54 13.97 -15.42
CA LEU A 338 5.05 15.32 -15.10
C LEU A 338 5.00 15.41 -13.58
N TYR A 339 5.65 16.43 -13.02
CA TYR A 339 5.59 16.74 -11.60
C TYR A 339 4.87 18.07 -11.37
N VAL A 340 3.86 18.05 -10.51
CA VAL A 340 3.07 19.23 -10.12
C VAL A 340 3.56 19.69 -8.74
N SER A 341 4.19 20.85 -8.69
CA SER A 341 4.70 21.48 -7.47
C SER A 341 3.69 22.50 -6.94
N PHE A 342 3.11 22.24 -5.77
CA PHE A 342 2.18 23.19 -5.15
C PHE A 342 2.90 24.45 -4.63
N LYS A 343 4.21 24.35 -4.39
CA LYS A 343 5.06 25.50 -4.10
C LYS A 343 5.12 26.49 -5.25
N ASP A 344 5.21 25.98 -6.47
CA ASP A 344 5.32 26.82 -7.67
C ASP A 344 3.97 27.40 -8.11
N LEU A 345 2.86 26.73 -7.75
CA LEU A 345 1.52 27.29 -7.84
C LEU A 345 1.21 28.30 -6.71
N LYS A 346 2.16 28.52 -5.78
CA LYS A 346 2.00 29.40 -4.61
C LYS A 346 0.84 29.00 -3.71
N TRP A 347 0.59 27.71 -3.56
CA TRP A 347 -0.51 27.15 -2.75
C TRP A 347 -0.08 26.70 -1.35
N GLN A 348 1.20 26.91 -1.01
CA GLN A 348 1.80 26.59 0.30
C GLN A 348 1.24 27.39 1.49
N ASP A 349 0.40 28.38 1.22
CA ASP A 349 -0.34 29.08 2.26
C ASP A 349 -1.52 28.26 2.78
N TRP A 350 -2.14 27.39 1.98
CA TRP A 350 -3.34 26.65 2.36
C TRP A 350 -3.21 25.12 2.23
N ILE A 351 -2.35 24.60 1.36
CA ILE A 351 -1.96 23.19 1.34
C ILE A 351 -0.90 22.95 2.41
N ILE A 352 -1.12 21.95 3.27
CA ILE A 352 -0.19 21.51 4.32
C ILE A 352 0.72 20.41 3.79
N ALA A 353 0.17 19.44 3.05
CA ALA A 353 0.92 18.36 2.43
C ALA A 353 0.11 17.66 1.30
N PRO A 354 0.75 17.04 0.29
CA PRO A 354 2.19 17.05 0.00
C PRO A 354 2.67 18.39 -0.58
N ASP A 355 3.98 18.58 -0.73
CA ASP A 355 4.55 19.77 -1.40
C ASP A 355 4.35 19.76 -2.93
N GLY A 356 4.08 18.58 -3.47
CA GLY A 356 3.84 18.32 -4.88
C GLY A 356 3.74 16.82 -5.13
N TYR A 357 3.33 16.44 -6.33
CA TYR A 357 3.13 15.04 -6.70
C TYR A 357 3.49 14.77 -8.16
N GLY A 358 3.90 13.53 -8.46
CA GLY A 358 4.10 13.05 -9.82
C GLY A 358 2.76 12.77 -10.49
N ALA A 359 2.23 13.73 -11.25
CA ALA A 359 1.00 13.56 -11.99
C ALA A 359 1.15 12.57 -13.15
N PHE A 360 2.27 12.65 -13.89
CA PHE A 360 2.50 11.97 -15.16
C PHE A 360 1.38 12.27 -16.20
N TYR A 361 1.59 11.93 -17.48
CA TYR A 361 0.55 12.07 -18.51
C TYR A 361 0.75 11.10 -19.67
N CYS A 362 -0.31 10.83 -20.43
CA CYS A 362 -0.25 9.99 -21.63
C CYS A 362 -0.02 10.84 -22.88
N ALA A 363 0.95 10.45 -23.72
CA ALA A 363 1.21 11.10 -25.00
C ALA A 363 1.72 10.11 -26.06
N GLY A 364 1.38 10.37 -27.32
CA GLY A 364 1.78 9.57 -28.47
C GLY A 364 0.61 9.12 -29.34
N GLU A 365 0.92 8.46 -30.46
CA GLU A 365 -0.10 7.99 -31.42
C GLU A 365 -0.55 6.55 -31.14
N CYS A 366 -1.86 6.30 -31.30
CA CYS A 366 -2.51 4.99 -31.18
C CYS A 366 -2.87 4.45 -32.58
N ASN A 367 -1.86 4.05 -33.37
CA ASN A 367 -2.06 3.53 -34.73
C ASN A 367 -2.19 1.99 -34.74
N PHE A 368 -2.92 1.44 -35.71
CA PHE A 368 -3.03 -0.01 -35.90
C PHE A 368 -1.73 -0.61 -36.44
N PRO A 369 -1.33 -1.83 -36.03
CA PRO A 369 -1.93 -2.62 -34.94
C PRO A 369 -1.66 -1.97 -33.58
N LEU A 370 -2.71 -1.81 -32.76
CA LEU A 370 -2.54 -1.31 -31.40
C LEU A 370 -1.70 -2.34 -30.64
N ASN A 371 -0.44 -1.99 -30.36
CA ASN A 371 0.51 -2.89 -29.70
C ASN A 371 -0.06 -3.39 -28.37
N ALA A 372 0.19 -4.65 -28.00
CA ALA A 372 -0.29 -5.25 -26.74
C ALA A 372 0.10 -4.45 -25.47
N HIS A 373 1.15 -3.62 -25.55
CA HIS A 373 1.61 -2.73 -24.48
C HIS A 373 0.71 -1.49 -24.24
N MET A 374 -0.21 -1.16 -25.15
CA MET A 374 -1.11 -0.01 -25.02
C MET A 374 -2.38 -0.32 -24.21
N ASN A 375 -2.58 -1.56 -23.75
CA ASN A 375 -3.79 -2.03 -23.05
C ASN A 375 -5.09 -1.48 -23.68
N ALA A 376 -5.16 -1.52 -25.01
CA ALA A 376 -6.25 -0.91 -25.76
C ALA A 376 -7.59 -1.60 -25.44
N THR A 377 -8.63 -0.80 -25.19
CA THR A 377 -9.98 -1.34 -25.01
C THR A 377 -10.49 -1.91 -26.33
N ASN A 378 -11.40 -2.90 -26.26
CA ASN A 378 -12.04 -3.44 -27.45
C ASN A 378 -12.72 -2.33 -28.29
N HIS A 379 -13.26 -1.30 -27.64
CA HIS A 379 -13.78 -0.11 -28.31
C HIS A 379 -12.71 0.65 -29.10
N ALA A 380 -11.52 0.88 -28.53
CA ALA A 380 -10.41 1.52 -29.24
C ALA A 380 -9.92 0.69 -30.44
N ILE A 381 -9.90 -0.64 -30.32
CA ILE A 381 -9.56 -1.55 -31.43
C ILE A 381 -10.59 -1.42 -32.56
N VAL A 382 -11.90 -1.52 -32.25
CA VAL A 382 -12.99 -1.36 -33.22
C VAL A 382 -12.95 0.02 -33.87
N GLN A 383 -12.78 1.09 -33.08
CA GLN A 383 -12.68 2.46 -33.59
C GLN A 383 -11.51 2.61 -34.56
N THR A 384 -10.37 1.97 -34.28
CA THR A 384 -9.21 2.01 -35.18
C THR A 384 -9.51 1.30 -36.50
N LEU A 385 -10.13 0.12 -36.46
CA LEU A 385 -10.53 -0.62 -37.66
C LEU A 385 -11.51 0.18 -38.52
N VAL A 386 -12.51 0.82 -37.91
CA VAL A 386 -13.48 1.65 -38.63
C VAL A 386 -12.82 2.94 -39.15
N HIS A 387 -11.88 3.53 -38.40
CA HIS A 387 -11.09 4.69 -38.85
C HIS A 387 -10.25 4.35 -40.09
N LEU A 388 -9.66 3.15 -40.17
CA LEU A 388 -8.93 2.70 -41.36
C LEU A 388 -9.83 2.61 -42.60
N MET A 389 -11.10 2.25 -42.42
CA MET A 389 -12.08 2.18 -43.52
C MET A 389 -12.66 3.55 -43.89
N HIS A 390 -12.87 4.43 -42.90
CA HIS A 390 -13.54 5.73 -43.06
C HIS A 390 -12.86 6.86 -42.26
N PRO A 391 -11.65 7.31 -42.67
CA PRO A 391 -10.82 8.23 -41.88
C PRO A 391 -11.39 9.64 -41.73
N THR A 392 -12.31 10.05 -42.62
CA THR A 392 -12.96 11.37 -42.58
C THR A 392 -14.25 11.38 -41.76
N LYS A 393 -14.81 10.21 -41.43
CA LYS A 393 -16.08 10.08 -40.67
C LYS A 393 -15.87 9.62 -39.24
N VAL A 394 -14.80 8.85 -38.98
CA VAL A 394 -14.46 8.33 -37.65
C VAL A 394 -13.10 8.86 -37.27
N PRO A 395 -12.89 9.43 -36.06
CA PRO A 395 -11.58 9.90 -35.62
C PRO A 395 -10.68 8.76 -35.13
N LYS A 396 -9.36 8.97 -35.13
CA LYS A 396 -8.39 8.07 -34.51
C LYS A 396 -8.66 7.91 -33.00
N PRO A 397 -8.34 6.76 -32.39
CA PRO A 397 -8.35 6.63 -30.93
C PRO A 397 -7.29 7.55 -30.29
N CYS A 398 -7.55 8.00 -29.06
CA CYS A 398 -6.65 8.86 -28.28
C CYS A 398 -5.84 8.06 -27.23
N CYS A 399 -4.63 8.53 -26.95
CA CYS A 399 -3.78 7.99 -25.88
C CYS A 399 -4.28 8.49 -24.51
N ALA A 400 -4.75 7.58 -23.66
CA ALA A 400 -5.34 7.90 -22.36
C ALA A 400 -4.94 6.85 -21.29
N PRO A 401 -4.88 7.23 -20.00
CA PRO A 401 -4.54 6.32 -18.92
C PRO A 401 -5.58 5.21 -18.73
N THR A 402 -5.13 3.99 -18.47
CA THR A 402 -6.01 2.83 -18.20
C THR A 402 -6.17 2.49 -16.73
N LYS A 403 -5.25 2.95 -15.87
CA LYS A 403 -5.26 2.77 -14.41
C LYS A 403 -4.72 4.03 -13.75
N LEU A 404 -5.42 4.50 -12.73
CA LEU A 404 -5.06 5.67 -11.94
C LEU A 404 -5.16 5.30 -10.45
N SER A 405 -4.32 5.89 -9.62
CA SER A 405 -4.34 5.75 -8.16
C SER A 405 -4.74 7.05 -7.50
N ALA A 406 -5.04 6.98 -6.20
CA ALA A 406 -5.43 8.15 -5.42
C ALA A 406 -4.22 8.93 -4.91
N ILE A 407 -4.43 10.20 -4.56
CA ILE A 407 -3.51 10.99 -3.73
C ILE A 407 -4.27 11.53 -2.51
N SER A 408 -3.58 11.61 -1.37
CA SER A 408 -4.12 12.25 -0.17
C SER A 408 -3.58 13.68 -0.09
N VAL A 409 -4.46 14.67 0.07
CA VAL A 409 -4.09 16.08 0.22
C VAL A 409 -4.62 16.60 1.54
N LEU A 410 -3.72 17.14 2.36
CA LEU A 410 -3.99 17.78 3.63
C LEU A 410 -3.96 19.30 3.45
N TYR A 411 -5.05 19.99 3.77
CA TYR A 411 -5.18 21.43 3.55
C TYR A 411 -6.08 22.11 4.59
N TYR A 412 -5.93 23.42 4.73
CA TYR A 412 -6.80 24.24 5.59
C TYR A 412 -8.12 24.55 4.89
N LEU A 413 -9.23 24.35 5.60
CA LEU A 413 -10.54 24.88 5.19
C LEU A 413 -10.69 26.34 5.63
N ASP A 414 -10.33 26.61 6.89
CA ASP A 414 -10.34 27.95 7.48
C ASP A 414 -9.10 28.17 8.38
N ASP A 415 -9.07 29.25 9.16
CA ASP A 415 -7.95 29.58 10.06
C ASP A 415 -7.72 28.52 11.17
N SER A 416 -8.68 27.63 11.42
CA SER A 416 -8.71 26.69 12.55
C SER A 416 -8.92 25.22 12.16
N ASN A 417 -9.58 24.96 11.04
CA ASN A 417 -10.05 23.64 10.64
C ASN A 417 -9.19 23.10 9.48
N VAL A 418 -8.87 21.81 9.59
CA VAL A 418 -8.02 21.11 8.63
C VAL A 418 -8.80 19.95 8.03
N ASN A 419 -8.52 19.67 6.77
CA ASN A 419 -9.18 18.63 6.01
C ASN A 419 -8.13 17.76 5.31
N LEU A 420 -8.31 16.45 5.43
CA LEU A 420 -7.57 15.43 4.69
C LEU A 420 -8.52 14.78 3.68
N LYS A 421 -8.26 14.98 2.39
CA LYS A 421 -9.09 14.44 1.31
C LYS A 421 -8.29 13.52 0.39
N LYS A 422 -8.87 12.36 0.10
CA LYS A 422 -8.33 11.36 -0.81
C LYS A 422 -8.93 11.53 -2.20
N TYR A 423 -8.16 12.09 -3.12
CA TYR A 423 -8.54 12.28 -4.51
C TYR A 423 -8.22 11.04 -5.31
N LYS A 424 -9.26 10.27 -5.67
CA LYS A 424 -9.13 9.08 -6.51
C LYS A 424 -8.77 9.47 -7.94
N ASN A 425 -8.10 8.56 -8.65
CA ASN A 425 -7.79 8.68 -10.07
C ASN A 425 -6.89 9.89 -10.46
N MET A 426 -5.94 10.27 -9.60
CA MET A 426 -5.12 11.47 -9.80
C MET A 426 -3.71 11.20 -10.34
N VAL A 427 -3.14 10.03 -10.08
CA VAL A 427 -1.74 9.73 -10.43
C VAL A 427 -1.56 8.36 -11.05
N PHE A 428 -0.48 8.19 -11.80
CA PHE A 428 -0.08 6.87 -12.30
C PHE A 428 0.65 6.09 -11.21
N LEU A 429 0.31 4.82 -11.04
CA LEU A 429 1.10 3.87 -10.27
C LEU A 429 2.43 3.61 -11.01
N ARG A 430 3.50 4.27 -10.59
CA ARG A 430 4.86 3.93 -11.03
C ARG A 430 5.30 2.71 -10.20
N ASN A 431 5.49 1.56 -10.85
CA ASN A 431 6.37 0.52 -10.30
C ASN A 431 7.78 1.12 -10.24
N LEU A 432 8.15 1.72 -9.11
CA LEU A 432 9.46 2.32 -8.90
C LEU A 432 10.51 1.21 -8.72
N LEU A 433 11.05 0.75 -9.85
CA LEU A 433 12.42 0.24 -9.94
C LEU A 433 13.29 1.40 -10.42
N LEU A 434 14.28 1.81 -9.62
CA LEU A 434 15.63 2.18 -10.07
C LEU A 434 16.57 2.37 -8.84
N PRO A 435 17.85 1.99 -8.94
CA PRO A 435 18.77 1.84 -7.80
C PRO A 435 19.59 3.11 -7.54
N ARG A 436 19.95 3.35 -6.27
CA ARG A 436 21.07 4.26 -5.91
C ARG A 436 22.13 3.54 -5.08
N ILE A 437 23.34 3.98 -5.32
CA ILE A 437 24.63 3.31 -5.17
C ILE A 437 25.16 3.42 -3.72
N PHE A 438 25.84 2.34 -3.31
CA PHE A 438 26.67 2.16 -2.12
C PHE A 438 27.62 3.34 -1.81
N GLN A 439 27.73 3.70 -0.53
CA GLN A 439 29.00 4.04 0.10
C GLN A 439 29.06 3.42 1.50
N ALA A 440 30.01 2.51 1.65
CA ALA A 440 30.32 1.78 2.87
C ALA A 440 31.00 2.69 3.92
N ALA A 441 30.68 2.46 5.19
CA ALA A 441 31.57 2.76 6.30
C ALA A 441 31.64 1.52 7.18
N ASN A 442 32.86 1.04 7.36
CA ASN A 442 33.27 -0.23 7.94
C ASN A 442 33.85 0.05 9.34
N THR A 443 33.49 -0.72 10.37
CA THR A 443 34.37 -1.06 11.52
C THR A 443 33.77 -2.16 12.42
N ASN A 444 34.29 -3.40 12.29
CA ASN A 444 34.73 -4.40 13.30
C ASN A 444 33.87 -4.84 14.52
N PRO A 445 34.13 -6.02 15.17
CA PRO A 445 34.82 -7.25 14.71
C PRO A 445 34.15 -8.61 15.11
N GLN A 446 34.40 -9.62 14.26
CA GLN A 446 34.64 -11.06 14.51
C GLN A 446 33.76 -11.89 15.47
N ARG A 447 32.95 -12.79 14.88
CA ARG A 447 32.90 -14.24 15.20
C ARG A 447 32.88 -15.02 13.88
N SER A 448 33.63 -16.11 13.80
CA SER A 448 33.93 -16.85 12.56
C SER A 448 32.70 -17.55 11.99
N LEU A 449 32.17 -17.01 10.88
CA LEU A 449 31.26 -17.70 9.97
C LEU A 449 32.08 -18.65 9.08
N THR A 450 31.79 -19.95 9.12
CA THR A 450 32.26 -20.90 8.10
C THR A 450 31.46 -20.70 6.82
N THR A 451 31.87 -19.74 5.99
CA THR A 451 31.49 -19.73 4.58
C THR A 451 32.25 -20.85 3.88
N MET A 452 31.57 -21.96 3.56
CA MET A 452 32.14 -22.95 2.64
C MET A 452 32.30 -22.30 1.26
N SER A 453 33.56 -22.20 0.81
CA SER A 453 33.97 -21.52 -0.41
C SER A 453 33.53 -22.25 -1.68
N ASP A 454 33.42 -21.44 -2.75
CA ASP A 454 32.94 -21.65 -4.13
C ASP A 454 33.41 -22.89 -4.94
N ASN A 455 34.02 -23.92 -4.36
CA ASN A 455 34.58 -25.07 -5.10
C ASN A 455 33.59 -26.23 -5.37
N ASN A 456 32.30 -26.09 -5.07
CA ASN A 456 31.36 -27.23 -5.03
C ASN A 456 30.08 -27.08 -5.89
N LYS A 457 30.04 -26.18 -6.89
CA LYS A 457 28.83 -25.91 -7.69
C LYS A 457 28.30 -27.15 -8.43
N ASP A 458 29.19 -27.95 -9.00
CA ASP A 458 28.83 -29.22 -9.67
C ASP A 458 28.43 -30.31 -8.66
N SER A 459 28.85 -30.21 -7.39
CA SER A 459 28.52 -31.20 -6.35
C SER A 459 27.06 -31.14 -5.90
N TRP A 460 26.48 -29.94 -5.77
CA TRP A 460 25.11 -29.77 -5.28
C TRP A 460 24.05 -30.21 -6.28
N LEU A 461 24.23 -29.91 -7.57
CA LEU A 461 23.30 -30.35 -8.59
C LEU A 461 23.32 -31.88 -8.74
N GLU A 462 24.51 -32.51 -8.74
CA GLU A 462 24.61 -33.97 -8.81
C GLU A 462 23.98 -34.66 -7.57
N LYS A 463 24.08 -34.06 -6.39
CA LYS A 463 23.36 -34.54 -5.19
C LYS A 463 21.85 -34.35 -5.34
N ALA A 464 21.41 -33.21 -5.86
CA ALA A 464 20.01 -32.91 -6.09
C ALA A 464 19.37 -33.87 -7.12
N LYS A 465 20.09 -34.32 -8.15
CA LYS A 465 19.59 -35.31 -9.12
C LYS A 465 19.25 -36.66 -8.47
N LYS A 466 20.04 -37.08 -7.47
CA LYS A 466 19.88 -38.38 -6.80
C LYS A 466 18.60 -38.51 -5.98
N ILE A 467 17.98 -37.39 -5.59
CA ILE A 467 16.72 -37.44 -4.82
C ILE A 467 15.53 -37.87 -5.70
N VAL A 468 15.63 -37.71 -7.03
CA VAL A 468 14.54 -38.04 -7.95
C VAL A 468 14.30 -39.55 -7.95
N PRO A 469 13.08 -40.03 -7.64
CA PRO A 469 12.77 -41.44 -7.60
C PRO A 469 12.84 -42.05 -8.99
N ARG A 470 13.29 -43.31 -9.07
CA ARG A 470 13.23 -44.08 -10.32
C ARG A 470 11.79 -44.51 -10.55
N LEU A 471 11.26 -44.27 -11.75
CA LEU A 471 9.96 -44.80 -12.13
C LEU A 471 10.10 -46.30 -12.41
N THR A 472 9.37 -47.13 -11.67
CA THR A 472 9.37 -48.59 -11.85
C THR A 472 7.94 -49.13 -11.89
N ASN A 473 7.77 -50.33 -12.45
CA ASN A 473 6.44 -50.96 -12.59
C ASN A 473 5.84 -51.40 -11.25
N GLU A 474 6.65 -51.48 -10.20
CA GLU A 474 6.20 -51.80 -8.84
C GLU A 474 5.61 -50.59 -8.12
N MET A 475 5.90 -49.37 -8.58
CA MET A 475 5.39 -48.16 -7.95
C MET A 475 3.88 -48.01 -8.18
N HIS A 476 3.19 -47.56 -7.14
CA HIS A 476 1.75 -47.32 -7.17
C HIS A 476 1.41 -45.84 -7.08
N LYS A 477 0.21 -45.50 -7.58
CA LYS A 477 -0.30 -44.12 -7.57
C LYS A 477 -0.26 -43.52 -6.17
N GLY A 478 0.46 -42.41 -6.03
CA GLY A 478 0.61 -41.65 -4.80
C GLY A 478 1.96 -41.87 -4.11
N GLU A 479 2.76 -42.85 -4.53
CA GLU A 479 4.09 -43.11 -3.95
C GLU A 479 5.15 -42.10 -4.39
N ALA A 480 5.03 -41.54 -5.60
CA ALA A 480 5.92 -40.49 -6.09
C ALA A 480 5.51 -39.08 -5.63
N GLY A 481 4.42 -38.94 -4.86
CA GLY A 481 4.09 -37.69 -4.18
C GLY A 481 2.61 -37.36 -4.14
N ARG A 482 2.14 -37.01 -2.93
CA ARG A 482 0.80 -36.47 -2.68
C ARG A 482 0.95 -35.08 -2.08
N ILE A 483 0.83 -34.04 -2.87
CA ILE A 483 1.08 -32.65 -2.45
C ILE A 483 -0.25 -31.97 -2.12
N GLY A 484 -0.32 -31.29 -0.98
CA GLY A 484 -1.45 -30.43 -0.65
C GLY A 484 -1.09 -28.95 -0.80
N ILE A 485 -2.03 -28.13 -1.22
CA ILE A 485 -1.87 -26.68 -1.36
C ILE A 485 -3.01 -26.03 -0.59
N ILE A 486 -2.66 -25.19 0.38
CA ILE A 486 -3.58 -24.37 1.15
C ILE A 486 -3.49 -22.94 0.62
N GLY A 487 -4.51 -22.49 -0.09
CA GLY A 487 -4.48 -21.21 -0.78
C GLY A 487 -5.69 -20.95 -1.64
N GLY A 488 -5.60 -19.93 -2.48
CA GLY A 488 -6.72 -19.39 -3.25
C GLY A 488 -7.60 -18.43 -2.45
N SER A 489 -8.08 -17.40 -3.14
CA SER A 489 -9.04 -16.42 -2.64
C SER A 489 -10.03 -16.07 -3.74
N LEU A 490 -10.98 -15.18 -3.44
CA LEU A 490 -11.90 -14.63 -4.44
C LEU A 490 -11.17 -14.09 -5.68
N GLU A 491 -10.05 -13.40 -5.48
CA GLU A 491 -9.25 -12.75 -6.53
C GLU A 491 -8.11 -13.64 -7.05
N TYR A 492 -7.48 -14.43 -6.18
CA TYR A 492 -6.20 -15.09 -6.47
C TYR A 492 -6.34 -16.59 -6.71
N THR A 493 -7.07 -16.96 -7.77
CA THR A 493 -7.27 -18.36 -8.15
C THR A 493 -6.14 -18.96 -8.98
N GLY A 494 -5.34 -18.12 -9.65
CA GLY A 494 -4.23 -18.57 -10.51
C GLY A 494 -3.02 -19.10 -9.73
N ALA A 495 -2.71 -18.51 -8.58
CA ALA A 495 -1.57 -18.89 -7.74
C ALA A 495 -1.61 -20.37 -7.28
N PRO A 496 -2.68 -20.86 -6.63
CA PRO A 496 -2.75 -22.28 -6.23
C PRO A 496 -2.78 -23.23 -7.44
N PHE A 497 -3.31 -22.79 -8.58
CA PHE A 497 -3.24 -23.53 -9.84
C PHE A 497 -1.81 -23.69 -10.34
N TYR A 498 -1.02 -22.61 -10.39
CA TYR A 498 0.37 -22.68 -10.84
C TYR A 498 1.23 -23.55 -9.92
N ALA A 499 1.05 -23.42 -8.60
CA ALA A 499 1.73 -24.30 -7.65
C ALA A 499 1.35 -25.78 -7.87
N GLY A 500 0.06 -26.08 -8.03
CA GLY A 500 -0.39 -27.45 -8.23
C GLY A 500 0.07 -28.05 -9.55
N MET A 501 -0.07 -27.32 -10.65
CA MET A 501 0.37 -27.80 -11.95
C MET A 501 1.90 -27.91 -12.03
N ALA A 502 2.66 -27.04 -11.36
CA ALA A 502 4.11 -27.19 -11.29
C ALA A 502 4.49 -28.47 -10.56
N ALA A 503 3.86 -28.77 -9.42
CA ALA A 503 4.11 -30.01 -8.68
C ALA A 503 3.85 -31.26 -9.54
N LEU A 504 2.73 -31.29 -10.27
CA LEU A 504 2.40 -32.37 -11.22
C LEU A 504 3.40 -32.45 -12.38
N LYS A 505 3.79 -31.31 -12.95
CA LYS A 505 4.74 -31.25 -14.08
C LYS A 505 6.17 -31.63 -13.69
N VAL A 506 6.55 -31.43 -12.43
CA VAL A 506 7.82 -31.94 -11.87
C VAL A 506 7.76 -33.45 -11.68
N GLY A 507 6.59 -34.00 -11.30
CA GLY A 507 6.39 -35.45 -11.29
C GLY A 507 5.72 -36.01 -10.04
N CYS A 508 5.07 -35.19 -9.20
CA CYS A 508 4.22 -35.77 -8.14
C CYS A 508 2.96 -36.42 -8.74
N ASP A 509 2.43 -37.45 -8.08
CA ASP A 509 1.29 -38.22 -8.59
C ASP A 509 -0.05 -37.52 -8.40
N LEU A 510 -0.21 -36.81 -7.28
CA LEU A 510 -1.49 -36.25 -6.87
C LEU A 510 -1.31 -34.88 -6.22
N VAL A 511 -2.17 -33.95 -6.62
CA VAL A 511 -2.26 -32.63 -5.99
C VAL A 511 -3.67 -32.39 -5.46
N HIS A 512 -3.73 -31.97 -4.20
CA HIS A 512 -4.94 -31.55 -3.53
C HIS A 512 -4.87 -30.04 -3.24
N ILE A 513 -5.89 -29.28 -3.62
CA ILE A 513 -5.97 -27.84 -3.33
C ILE A 513 -7.10 -27.61 -2.35
N PHE A 514 -6.80 -27.10 -1.16
CA PHE A 514 -7.76 -26.65 -0.17
C PHE A 514 -7.89 -25.13 -0.27
N CYS A 515 -9.09 -24.69 -0.64
CA CYS A 515 -9.36 -23.29 -0.94
C CYS A 515 -10.74 -22.87 -0.41
N PRO A 516 -11.03 -21.56 -0.36
CA PRO A 516 -12.38 -21.07 -0.12
C PRO A 516 -13.34 -21.48 -1.24
N GLN A 517 -14.62 -21.61 -0.93
CA GLN A 517 -15.67 -22.02 -1.88
C GLN A 517 -15.68 -21.15 -3.15
N ALA A 518 -15.45 -19.84 -3.01
CA ALA A 518 -15.43 -18.90 -4.13
C ALA A 518 -14.28 -19.17 -5.14
N ALA A 519 -13.15 -19.70 -4.68
CA ALA A 519 -11.98 -19.96 -5.51
C ALA A 519 -12.07 -21.31 -6.25
N ALA A 520 -12.87 -22.24 -5.74
CA ALA A 520 -12.84 -23.63 -6.18
C ALA A 520 -13.29 -23.84 -7.62
N LEU A 521 -14.37 -23.18 -8.06
CA LEU A 521 -14.89 -23.35 -9.42
C LEU A 521 -13.90 -22.84 -10.48
N PRO A 522 -13.33 -21.62 -10.36
CA PRO A 522 -12.26 -21.17 -11.27
C PRO A 522 -11.08 -22.15 -11.33
N ILE A 523 -10.57 -22.61 -10.18
CA ILE A 523 -9.41 -23.51 -10.13
C ILE A 523 -9.71 -24.84 -10.83
N LYS A 524 -10.87 -25.45 -10.56
CA LYS A 524 -11.34 -26.68 -11.23
C LYS A 524 -11.46 -26.51 -12.73
N SER A 525 -11.82 -25.30 -13.19
CA SER A 525 -11.98 -24.99 -14.61
C SER A 525 -10.66 -24.89 -15.36
N TYR A 526 -9.54 -24.65 -14.66
CA TYR A 526 -8.22 -24.57 -15.29
C TYR A 526 -7.63 -25.94 -15.63
N SER A 527 -7.89 -26.98 -14.83
CA SER A 527 -7.40 -28.33 -15.08
C SER A 527 -8.22 -29.40 -14.32
N PRO A 528 -8.60 -30.51 -14.98
CA PRO A 528 -9.27 -31.64 -14.33
C PRO A 528 -8.32 -32.51 -13.48
N GLU A 529 -6.99 -32.33 -13.62
CA GLU A 529 -5.97 -33.11 -12.88
C GLU A 529 -5.90 -32.72 -11.39
N LEU A 530 -6.36 -31.52 -11.04
CA LEU A 530 -6.28 -30.99 -9.68
C LEU A 530 -7.48 -31.44 -8.84
N ILE A 531 -7.23 -32.02 -7.67
CA ILE A 531 -8.27 -32.40 -6.73
C ILE A 531 -8.57 -31.21 -5.81
N VAL A 532 -9.62 -30.45 -6.14
CA VAL A 532 -9.92 -29.18 -5.46
C VAL A 532 -11.03 -29.35 -4.42
N HIS A 533 -10.68 -29.02 -3.18
CA HIS A 533 -11.48 -29.09 -1.96
C HIS A 533 -11.91 -27.68 -1.50
N PRO A 534 -13.20 -27.31 -1.63
CA PRO A 534 -13.70 -26.01 -1.18
C PRO A 534 -14.03 -26.04 0.32
N LEU A 535 -13.01 -26.07 1.18
CA LEU A 535 -13.18 -26.33 2.61
C LEU A 535 -12.64 -25.22 3.52
N LEU A 536 -11.87 -24.27 2.97
CA LEU A 536 -11.05 -23.38 3.81
C LEU A 536 -11.86 -22.31 4.55
N ASP A 537 -13.03 -21.94 4.01
CA ASP A 537 -14.01 -21.01 4.58
C ASP A 537 -15.18 -21.72 5.29
N ALA A 538 -15.14 -23.05 5.45
CA ALA A 538 -16.15 -23.78 6.20
C ALA A 538 -16.03 -23.53 7.71
N GLU A 539 -17.17 -23.47 8.43
CA GLU A 539 -17.18 -23.29 9.89
C GLU A 539 -16.40 -24.38 10.64
N ASN A 540 -16.43 -25.62 10.13
CA ASN A 540 -15.72 -26.78 10.63
C ASN A 540 -14.54 -27.18 9.72
N ALA A 541 -13.86 -26.21 9.10
CA ALA A 541 -12.77 -26.45 8.15
C ALA A 541 -11.69 -27.41 8.68
N LEU A 542 -11.26 -27.27 9.93
CA LEU A 542 -10.21 -28.10 10.52
C LEU A 542 -10.63 -29.59 10.57
N ASP A 543 -11.84 -29.88 11.05
CA ASP A 543 -12.36 -31.25 11.13
C ASP A 543 -12.44 -31.92 9.76
N LEU A 544 -12.69 -31.12 8.71
CA LEU A 544 -12.79 -31.60 7.33
C LEU A 544 -11.41 -31.78 6.68
N ILE A 545 -10.43 -30.95 7.02
CA ILE A 545 -9.08 -30.94 6.41
C ILE A 545 -8.13 -31.90 7.14
N GLU A 546 -8.19 -32.00 8.47
CA GLU A 546 -7.28 -32.81 9.28
C GLU A 546 -7.16 -34.28 8.82
N PRO A 547 -8.25 -34.98 8.45
CA PRO A 547 -8.15 -36.36 7.94
C PRO A 547 -7.28 -36.50 6.69
N TRP A 548 -7.19 -35.45 5.85
CA TRP A 548 -6.36 -35.43 4.66
C TRP A 548 -4.87 -35.28 4.97
N LEU A 549 -4.50 -34.65 6.08
CA LEU A 549 -3.11 -34.40 6.43
C LEU A 549 -2.30 -35.69 6.48
N SER A 550 -2.90 -36.79 6.97
CA SER A 550 -2.28 -38.12 7.00
C SER A 550 -1.96 -38.69 5.60
N ARG A 551 -2.73 -38.30 4.58
CA ARG A 551 -2.60 -38.78 3.19
C ARG A 551 -1.62 -37.97 2.36
N LEU A 552 -1.37 -36.72 2.74
CA LEU A 552 -0.51 -35.79 2.01
C LEU A 552 0.92 -35.89 2.53
N HIS A 553 1.91 -35.82 1.65
CA HIS A 553 3.32 -35.88 2.03
C HIS A 553 3.87 -34.52 2.43
N VAL A 554 3.61 -33.48 1.64
CA VAL A 554 4.06 -32.11 1.86
C VAL A 554 2.89 -31.16 1.60
N LEU A 555 2.79 -30.10 2.40
CA LEU A 555 1.82 -29.02 2.19
C LEU A 555 2.51 -27.72 1.80
N VAL A 556 1.96 -27.03 0.81
CA VAL A 556 2.28 -25.65 0.47
C VAL A 556 1.23 -24.75 1.09
N ILE A 557 1.64 -23.70 1.80
CA ILE A 557 0.72 -22.72 2.40
C ILE A 557 1.03 -21.34 1.85
N GLY A 558 0.00 -20.65 1.35
CA GLY A 558 0.05 -19.22 1.06
C GLY A 558 -0.14 -18.81 -0.40
N SER A 559 -0.06 -19.75 -1.36
CA SER A 559 -0.30 -19.46 -2.78
C SER A 559 -1.71 -18.91 -3.01
N GLY A 560 -1.81 -17.60 -3.21
CA GLY A 560 -3.07 -16.90 -3.39
C GLY A 560 -4.00 -16.94 -2.18
N LEU A 561 -3.47 -17.15 -0.96
CA LEU A 561 -4.29 -17.27 0.25
C LEU A 561 -5.11 -16.00 0.55
N GLY A 562 -4.58 -14.84 0.15
CA GLY A 562 -5.17 -13.55 0.50
C GLY A 562 -4.98 -13.24 1.98
N ARG A 563 -5.71 -12.21 2.45
CA ARG A 563 -5.55 -11.67 3.82
C ARG A 563 -6.87 -11.55 4.56
N ASP A 564 -7.83 -12.37 4.18
CA ASP A 564 -9.08 -12.51 4.93
C ASP A 564 -8.78 -13.07 6.33
N ARG A 565 -9.29 -12.40 7.37
CA ARG A 565 -8.95 -12.73 8.76
C ARG A 565 -9.43 -14.13 9.17
N ASN A 566 -10.60 -14.56 8.69
CA ASN A 566 -11.15 -15.86 9.04
C ASN A 566 -10.33 -16.97 8.40
N ILE A 567 -9.95 -16.80 7.13
CA ILE A 567 -9.05 -17.73 6.43
C ILE A 567 -7.68 -17.80 7.12
N LEU A 568 -7.07 -16.66 7.44
CA LEU A 568 -5.78 -16.62 8.14
C LEU A 568 -5.83 -17.28 9.51
N HIS A 569 -6.94 -17.12 10.25
CA HIS A 569 -7.17 -17.82 11.51
C HIS A 569 -7.25 -19.34 11.31
N THR A 570 -8.08 -19.81 10.37
CA THR A 570 -8.17 -21.24 10.02
C THR A 570 -6.83 -21.83 9.62
N VAL A 571 -6.03 -21.11 8.82
CA VAL A 571 -4.69 -21.56 8.42
C VAL A 571 -3.72 -21.58 9.61
N SER A 572 -3.82 -20.64 10.54
CA SER A 572 -2.99 -20.65 11.77
C SER A 572 -3.23 -21.92 12.57
N GLU A 573 -4.49 -22.27 12.80
CA GLU A 573 -4.87 -23.50 13.50
C GLU A 573 -4.45 -24.76 12.71
N LEU A 574 -4.55 -24.72 11.38
CA LEU A 574 -4.07 -25.81 10.54
C LEU A 574 -2.56 -26.02 10.66
N ILE A 575 -1.76 -24.95 10.72
CA ILE A 575 -0.31 -25.02 10.96
C ILE A 575 -0.04 -25.67 12.32
N ILE A 576 -0.83 -25.36 13.35
CA ILE A 576 -0.73 -26.01 14.67
C ILE A 576 -1.01 -27.52 14.57
N CYS A 577 -2.03 -27.95 13.81
CA CYS A 577 -2.28 -29.38 13.55
C CYS A 577 -1.14 -30.06 12.78
N CYS A 578 -0.58 -29.36 11.79
CA CYS A 578 0.57 -29.84 11.03
C CYS A 578 1.81 -30.00 11.93
N LYS A 579 2.05 -29.05 12.85
CA LYS A 579 3.14 -29.09 13.84
C LYS A 579 3.05 -30.31 14.76
N LYS A 580 1.85 -30.65 15.23
CA LYS A 580 1.62 -31.85 16.07
C LYS A 580 2.05 -33.14 15.37
N SER A 581 1.90 -33.23 14.05
CA SER A 581 2.29 -34.39 13.24
C SER A 581 3.65 -34.23 12.55
N GLN A 582 4.38 -33.14 12.82
CA GLN A 582 5.63 -32.76 12.12
C GLN A 582 5.51 -32.86 10.58
N LYS A 583 4.33 -32.52 10.05
CA LYS A 583 4.04 -32.55 8.61
C LYS A 583 5.03 -31.63 7.86
N PRO A 584 5.69 -32.08 6.80
CA PRO A 584 6.51 -31.19 5.98
C PRO A 584 5.70 -30.03 5.38
N LEU A 585 6.19 -28.79 5.56
CA LEU A 585 5.56 -27.56 5.08
C LEU A 585 6.50 -26.74 4.19
N VAL A 586 5.92 -26.14 3.16
CA VAL A 586 6.50 -25.03 2.38
C VAL A 586 5.59 -23.83 2.56
N ILE A 587 6.11 -22.70 3.02
CA ILE A 587 5.31 -21.48 3.27
C ILE A 587 5.80 -20.38 2.33
N ASP A 588 4.89 -19.89 1.47
CA ASP A 588 5.16 -18.84 0.48
C ASP A 588 4.13 -17.69 0.59
N ALA A 589 4.43 -16.55 -0.04
CA ALA A 589 3.50 -15.44 -0.24
C ALA A 589 2.72 -15.01 1.02
N ASP A 590 1.38 -15.02 1.00
CA ASP A 590 0.56 -14.58 2.15
C ASP A 590 0.67 -15.53 3.37
N GLY A 591 1.18 -16.76 3.18
CA GLY A 591 1.59 -17.60 4.31
C GLY A 591 2.77 -17.01 5.07
N LEU A 592 3.71 -16.35 4.38
CA LEU A 592 4.80 -15.60 5.02
C LEU A 592 4.27 -14.33 5.69
N PHE A 593 3.26 -13.66 5.10
CA PHE A 593 2.57 -12.56 5.76
C PHE A 593 1.95 -12.99 7.09
N LEU A 594 1.28 -14.15 7.13
CA LEU A 594 0.75 -14.70 8.38
C LEU A 594 1.85 -14.86 9.44
N LEU A 595 3.02 -15.36 9.05
CA LEU A 595 4.15 -15.53 9.96
C LEU A 595 4.69 -14.19 10.50
N THR A 596 4.63 -13.10 9.73
CA THR A 596 5.01 -11.77 10.24
C THR A 596 4.11 -11.29 11.38
N GLN A 597 2.88 -11.81 11.46
CA GLN A 597 1.95 -11.52 12.56
C GLN A 597 2.15 -12.47 13.74
N ASN A 598 2.54 -13.72 13.49
CA ASN A 598 2.73 -14.72 14.53
C ASN A 598 3.82 -15.75 14.18
N VAL A 599 5.07 -15.40 14.44
CA VAL A 599 6.23 -16.28 14.19
C VAL A 599 6.23 -17.50 15.12
N SER A 600 5.56 -17.43 16.28
CA SER A 600 5.54 -18.52 17.27
C SER A 600 4.93 -19.83 16.74
N LEU A 601 4.19 -19.77 15.64
CA LEU A 601 3.70 -20.93 14.90
C LEU A 601 4.84 -21.87 14.45
N LEU A 602 6.06 -21.35 14.28
CA LEU A 602 7.22 -22.10 13.82
C LEU A 602 8.10 -22.68 14.92
N HIS A 603 7.93 -22.23 16.18
CA HIS A 603 8.76 -22.73 17.28
C HIS A 603 8.64 -24.26 17.36
N ASP A 604 9.75 -24.97 17.58
CA ASP A 604 9.78 -26.45 17.67
C ASP A 604 9.22 -27.20 16.44
N TYR A 605 9.28 -26.60 15.25
CA TYR A 605 8.80 -27.21 14.02
C TYR A 605 9.95 -27.39 13.02
N LYS A 606 10.42 -28.63 12.83
CA LYS A 606 11.67 -28.91 12.10
C LYS A 606 11.55 -29.05 10.58
N ASN A 607 10.36 -29.40 10.08
CA ASN A 607 10.14 -29.73 8.68
C ASN A 607 9.50 -28.57 7.90
N VAL A 608 10.00 -27.36 8.08
CA VAL A 608 9.43 -26.15 7.47
C VAL A 608 10.45 -25.46 6.57
N ILE A 609 10.02 -25.16 5.35
CA ILE A 609 10.75 -24.35 4.39
C ILE A 609 10.01 -23.05 4.12
N LEU A 610 10.67 -21.91 4.27
CA LEU A 610 10.14 -20.59 3.93
C LEU A 610 10.73 -20.12 2.60
N THR A 611 9.93 -19.50 1.73
CA THR A 611 10.39 -19.03 0.41
C THR A 611 10.28 -17.51 0.23
N PRO A 612 10.83 -16.66 1.11
CA PRO A 612 10.63 -15.22 1.04
C PRO A 612 11.38 -14.57 -0.13
N ASN A 613 10.74 -13.60 -0.77
CA ASN A 613 11.45 -12.60 -1.57
C ASN A 613 12.11 -11.56 -0.64
N ALA A 614 12.92 -10.65 -1.20
CA ALA A 614 13.64 -9.65 -0.41
C ALA A 614 12.76 -8.82 0.55
N MET A 615 11.55 -8.44 0.11
CA MET A 615 10.61 -7.66 0.93
C MET A 615 9.93 -8.53 2.00
N GLU A 616 9.57 -9.77 1.66
CA GLU A 616 9.02 -10.73 2.62
C GLU A 616 10.05 -11.07 3.71
N LEU A 617 11.32 -11.27 3.32
CA LEU A 617 12.40 -11.53 4.24
C LEU A 617 12.63 -10.33 5.17
N PHE A 618 12.67 -9.11 4.60
CA PHE A 618 12.78 -7.88 5.40
C PHE A 618 11.65 -7.76 6.43
N ARG A 619 10.41 -8.13 6.09
CA ARG A 619 9.30 -8.10 7.07
C ARG A 619 9.47 -9.13 8.18
N LEU A 620 10.12 -10.27 7.92
CA LEU A 620 10.36 -11.32 8.91
C LEU A 620 11.51 -10.96 9.87
N ILE A 621 12.62 -10.42 9.35
CA ILE A 621 13.84 -10.21 10.15
C ILE A 621 14.28 -8.75 10.31
N GLY A 622 13.63 -7.80 9.64
CA GLY A 622 14.04 -6.40 9.60
C GLY A 622 15.33 -6.17 8.81
N ASP A 623 15.89 -4.97 8.93
CA ASP A 623 17.21 -4.66 8.38
C ASP A 623 18.30 -5.31 9.24
N CYS A 624 19.24 -6.02 8.61
CA CYS A 624 20.33 -6.69 9.30
C CYS A 624 21.50 -6.99 8.36
N ASP A 625 22.72 -6.89 8.90
CA ASP A 625 23.95 -7.24 8.18
C ASP A 625 24.11 -8.76 8.04
N ASP A 626 23.85 -9.50 9.13
CA ASP A 626 23.89 -10.97 9.15
C ASP A 626 22.49 -11.58 9.17
N LYS A 627 21.98 -11.83 7.96
CA LYS A 627 20.67 -12.45 7.75
C LYS A 627 20.54 -13.83 8.38
N LEU A 628 21.61 -14.63 8.42
CA LEU A 628 21.55 -15.99 8.91
C LEU A 628 21.37 -16.00 10.42
N GLN A 629 22.13 -15.17 11.12
CA GLN A 629 21.99 -14.99 12.56
C GLN A 629 20.61 -14.42 12.91
N ALA A 630 20.17 -13.39 12.19
CA ALA A 630 18.85 -12.78 12.42
C ALA A 630 17.70 -13.75 12.18
N LEU A 631 17.80 -14.65 11.19
CA LEU A 631 16.84 -15.71 10.95
C LEU A 631 16.79 -16.71 12.12
N ALA A 632 17.95 -17.17 12.59
CA ALA A 632 18.01 -18.11 13.71
C ALA A 632 17.44 -17.53 15.01
N GLU A 633 17.59 -16.22 15.22
CA GLU A 633 17.07 -15.52 16.40
C GLU A 633 15.58 -15.19 16.31
N LYS A 634 15.12 -14.67 15.17
CA LYS A 634 13.75 -14.14 15.03
C LYS A 634 12.75 -15.17 14.52
N VAL A 635 13.13 -15.97 13.53
CA VAL A 635 12.25 -16.99 12.92
C VAL A 635 12.30 -18.29 13.73
N GLY A 636 13.47 -18.58 14.31
CA GLY A 636 13.71 -19.75 15.12
C GLY A 636 14.63 -20.75 14.45
N ARG A 637 15.06 -21.72 15.25
CA ARG A 637 15.95 -22.81 14.87
C ARG A 637 15.19 -23.94 14.17
N ASN A 638 15.90 -24.77 13.39
CA ASN A 638 15.35 -25.86 12.56
C ASN A 638 14.41 -25.40 11.43
N ILE A 639 14.62 -24.20 10.90
CA ILE A 639 13.87 -23.67 9.76
C ILE A 639 14.83 -23.51 8.58
N ILE A 640 14.39 -23.97 7.40
CA ILE A 640 15.11 -23.70 6.17
C ILE A 640 14.47 -22.50 5.47
N VAL A 641 15.29 -21.55 5.00
CA VAL A 641 14.81 -20.36 4.31
C VAL A 641 15.47 -20.25 2.94
N LEU A 642 14.66 -20.26 1.89
CA LEU A 642 15.05 -19.99 0.50
C LEU A 642 14.74 -18.53 0.15
N GLU A 643 15.74 -17.65 0.30
CA GLU A 643 15.65 -16.25 -0.13
C GLU A 643 15.67 -16.17 -1.66
N LYS A 644 14.54 -15.73 -2.25
CA LYS A 644 14.39 -15.50 -3.68
C LYS A 644 15.09 -14.20 -4.09
N ALA A 645 16.14 -14.28 -4.90
CA ALA A 645 16.91 -13.14 -5.37
C ALA A 645 17.50 -13.39 -6.77
N MET A 646 18.41 -12.53 -7.23
CA MET A 646 19.16 -12.80 -8.47
C MET A 646 19.92 -14.14 -8.34
N ASN A 647 20.59 -14.31 -7.20
CA ASN A 647 21.16 -15.58 -6.76
C ASN A 647 20.37 -15.97 -5.52
N ASP A 648 19.67 -17.10 -5.58
CA ASP A 648 18.86 -17.51 -4.43
C ASP A 648 19.81 -18.01 -3.34
N ARG A 649 19.43 -17.80 -2.08
CA ARG A 649 20.25 -18.17 -0.93
C ARG A 649 19.44 -19.06 -0.02
N ILE A 650 20.00 -20.19 0.34
CA ILE A 650 19.41 -21.15 1.26
C ILE A 650 20.10 -20.97 2.61
N TYR A 651 19.31 -20.74 3.65
CA TYR A 651 19.77 -20.59 5.01
C TYR A 651 19.23 -21.76 5.84
N ASP A 652 20.12 -22.43 6.55
CA ASP A 652 19.79 -23.41 7.58
C ASP A 652 20.00 -22.77 8.95
N THR A 653 18.91 -22.48 9.66
CA THR A 653 18.96 -21.76 10.93
C THR A 653 19.42 -22.62 12.11
N GLU A 654 19.45 -23.95 11.98
CA GLU A 654 19.97 -24.85 13.02
C GLU A 654 21.50 -24.96 12.90
N ASN A 655 21.97 -25.36 11.71
CA ASN A 655 23.39 -25.60 11.48
C ASN A 655 24.18 -24.34 11.14
N LEU A 656 23.49 -23.19 11.04
CA LEU A 656 24.06 -21.91 10.61
C LEU A 656 24.84 -22.04 9.30
N VAL A 657 24.21 -22.70 8.32
CA VAL A 657 24.76 -22.90 6.98
C VAL A 657 24.08 -21.98 5.99
N LYS A 658 24.88 -21.39 5.11
CA LYS A 658 24.41 -20.61 3.95
C LYS A 658 24.89 -21.29 2.67
N VAL A 659 23.96 -21.60 1.77
CA VAL A 659 24.26 -22.13 0.42
C VAL A 659 23.77 -21.13 -0.62
N GLU A 660 24.61 -20.79 -1.58
CA GLU A 660 24.20 -19.96 -2.73
C GLU A 660 23.82 -20.84 -3.91
N CYS A 661 22.63 -20.60 -4.46
CA CYS A 661 22.16 -21.25 -5.67
C CYS A 661 22.80 -20.58 -6.91
N PRO A 662 23.00 -21.31 -8.01
CA PRO A 662 23.63 -20.78 -9.20
C PRO A 662 22.83 -19.62 -9.82
N THR A 663 23.55 -18.72 -10.48
CA THR A 663 22.95 -17.65 -11.30
C THR A 663 22.15 -18.28 -12.44
N GLY A 664 20.92 -17.83 -12.66
CA GLY A 664 20.08 -18.37 -13.72
C GLY A 664 18.78 -17.61 -13.91
N GLY A 665 18.03 -17.98 -14.94
CA GLY A 665 16.81 -17.30 -15.35
C GLY A 665 17.07 -16.09 -16.25
N SER A 666 16.03 -15.29 -16.42
CA SER A 666 16.01 -14.10 -17.26
C SER A 666 15.62 -12.87 -16.43
N ASN A 667 15.80 -11.69 -17.03
CA ASN A 667 15.33 -10.42 -16.44
C ASN A 667 13.79 -10.30 -16.44
N ARG A 668 13.07 -11.25 -17.05
CA ARG A 668 11.61 -11.26 -17.10
C ARG A 668 11.03 -12.04 -15.93
N ARG A 669 10.51 -11.29 -14.97
CA ARG A 669 9.71 -11.80 -13.84
C ARG A 669 8.24 -11.82 -14.22
N CYS A 670 7.63 -12.98 -14.32
CA CYS A 670 6.18 -13.11 -14.50
C CYS A 670 5.48 -13.36 -13.16
N GLY A 671 4.26 -12.82 -12.99
CA GLY A 671 3.41 -13.20 -11.88
C GLY A 671 3.10 -14.70 -11.96
N GLY A 672 3.22 -15.42 -10.83
CA GLY A 672 3.10 -16.88 -10.76
C GLY A 672 4.42 -17.64 -10.68
N GLN A 673 5.59 -17.01 -10.93
CA GLN A 673 6.88 -17.71 -10.86
C GLN A 673 7.21 -18.24 -9.47
N GLY A 674 6.81 -17.52 -8.41
CA GLY A 674 6.95 -17.99 -7.02
C GLY A 674 6.08 -19.21 -6.73
N ASP A 675 4.87 -19.25 -7.28
CA ASP A 675 3.98 -20.41 -7.13
C ASP A 675 4.54 -21.65 -7.83
N LEU A 676 5.12 -21.49 -9.03
CA LEU A 676 5.82 -22.59 -9.70
C LEU A 676 6.98 -23.14 -8.84
N LEU A 677 7.72 -22.26 -8.17
CA LEU A 677 8.77 -22.63 -7.23
C LEU A 677 8.22 -23.38 -6.02
N ALA A 678 7.17 -22.88 -5.38
CA ALA A 678 6.58 -23.51 -4.20
C ALA A 678 6.04 -24.92 -4.52
N GLY A 679 5.37 -25.08 -5.67
CA GLY A 679 4.90 -26.38 -6.16
C GLY A 679 6.04 -27.36 -6.45
N ALA A 680 7.05 -26.93 -7.22
CA ALA A 680 8.22 -27.75 -7.53
C ALA A 680 9.00 -28.15 -6.27
N LEU A 681 9.19 -27.20 -5.35
CA LEU A 681 9.86 -27.40 -4.07
C LEU A 681 9.16 -28.46 -3.22
N ALA A 682 7.82 -28.44 -3.14
CA ALA A 682 7.08 -29.44 -2.38
C ALA A 682 7.30 -30.87 -2.91
N THR A 683 7.33 -31.05 -4.23
CA THR A 683 7.64 -32.35 -4.85
C THR A 683 9.06 -32.80 -4.54
N PHE A 684 10.06 -31.94 -4.78
CA PHE A 684 11.45 -32.28 -4.47
C PHE A 684 11.68 -32.51 -2.97
N TYR A 685 10.95 -31.82 -2.10
CA TYR A 685 11.09 -32.00 -0.65
C TYR A 685 10.56 -33.35 -0.20
N HIS A 686 9.44 -33.81 -0.76
CA HIS A 686 8.98 -35.17 -0.53
C HIS A 686 10.04 -36.21 -0.94
N TRP A 687 10.59 -36.05 -2.15
CA TRP A 687 11.58 -36.97 -2.69
C TRP A 687 12.87 -36.98 -1.87
N SER A 688 13.36 -35.82 -1.42
CA SER A 688 14.56 -35.76 -0.58
C SER A 688 14.35 -36.38 0.80
N LEU A 689 13.16 -36.23 1.40
CA LEU A 689 12.81 -36.88 2.66
C LEU A 689 12.80 -38.41 2.51
N ASN A 690 12.21 -38.94 1.43
CA ASN A 690 12.20 -40.38 1.17
C ASN A 690 13.61 -40.93 0.92
N PHE A 691 14.42 -40.21 0.14
CA PHE A 691 15.81 -40.58 -0.15
C PHE A 691 16.63 -40.76 1.15
N SER A 692 16.43 -39.89 2.15
CA SER A 692 17.07 -40.03 3.46
C SER A 692 16.62 -41.25 4.27
N THR A 693 15.46 -41.85 3.95
CA THR A 693 14.90 -43.00 4.68
C THR A 693 15.22 -44.36 4.04
N SER A 694 15.63 -44.41 2.76
CA SER A 694 15.73 -45.64 1.96
C SER A 694 17.11 -46.34 1.94
N ASP A 695 18.15 -45.81 2.57
CA ASP A 695 19.48 -46.45 2.62
C ASP A 695 19.55 -47.57 3.69
N ASN A 696 18.91 -48.71 3.40
CA ASN A 696 19.10 -49.99 4.13
C ASN A 696 20.43 -50.70 3.78
N ALA A 697 21.41 -49.99 3.20
CA ALA A 697 22.69 -50.55 2.72
C ALA A 697 23.92 -50.15 3.55
N GLY A 698 23.75 -49.58 4.76
CA GLY A 698 24.88 -49.33 5.67
C GLY A 698 25.95 -48.35 5.15
N LYS A 699 25.62 -47.58 4.11
CA LYS A 699 26.35 -46.37 3.70
C LYS A 699 25.40 -45.21 3.83
N THR A 700 25.43 -44.54 4.97
CA THR A 700 24.74 -43.27 5.15
C THR A 700 25.29 -42.24 4.17
N ILE A 701 24.49 -41.81 3.20
CA ILE A 701 24.69 -40.50 2.51
C ILE A 701 24.33 -39.34 3.47
N ALA A 702 24.07 -39.64 4.75
CA ALA A 702 23.75 -38.69 5.81
C ALA A 702 24.90 -37.73 6.21
N ASP A 703 26.08 -37.81 5.59
CA ASP A 703 27.23 -37.00 5.96
C ASP A 703 27.38 -35.65 5.22
N GLU A 704 26.54 -35.29 4.23
CA GLU A 704 26.87 -34.11 3.41
C GLU A 704 25.79 -33.04 3.17
N ALA A 705 24.49 -33.27 3.40
CA ALA A 705 23.48 -32.23 3.14
C ALA A 705 22.08 -32.49 3.78
N HIS A 706 21.48 -31.45 4.36
CA HIS A 706 20.10 -31.50 4.87
C HIS A 706 19.07 -31.69 3.72
N PRO A 707 18.05 -32.56 3.84
CA PRO A 707 17.13 -32.90 2.73
C PRO A 707 16.38 -31.69 2.15
N ALA A 708 15.97 -30.76 3.01
CA ALA A 708 15.32 -29.53 2.57
C ALA A 708 16.25 -28.59 1.78
N ILE A 709 17.57 -28.59 2.06
CA ILE A 709 18.55 -27.81 1.26
C ILE A 709 18.63 -28.38 -0.16
N LEU A 710 18.69 -29.71 -0.31
CA LEU A 710 18.69 -30.37 -1.62
C LEU A 710 17.42 -30.03 -2.42
N ALA A 711 16.26 -30.05 -1.76
CA ALA A 711 15.00 -29.69 -2.38
C ALA A 711 14.94 -28.20 -2.80
N CYS A 712 15.41 -27.29 -1.95
CA CYS A 712 15.52 -25.87 -2.27
C CYS A 712 16.43 -25.63 -3.47
N TYR A 713 17.58 -26.31 -3.50
CA TYR A 713 18.54 -26.18 -4.58
C TYR A 713 17.96 -26.71 -5.91
N ALA A 714 17.39 -27.92 -5.89
CA ALA A 714 16.78 -28.55 -7.07
C ALA A 714 15.67 -27.69 -7.67
N SER A 715 14.75 -27.22 -6.83
CA SER A 715 13.60 -26.41 -7.26
C SER A 715 14.01 -25.02 -7.76
N SER A 716 14.90 -24.31 -7.04
CA SER A 716 15.43 -23.01 -7.48
C SER A 716 16.15 -23.14 -8.81
N PHE A 717 17.01 -24.15 -8.96
CA PHE A 717 17.73 -24.42 -10.20
C PHE A 717 16.74 -24.67 -11.36
N LEU A 718 15.80 -25.61 -11.18
CA LEU A 718 14.84 -25.97 -12.22
C LEU A 718 14.01 -24.76 -12.65
N ILE A 719 13.42 -24.00 -11.73
CA ILE A 719 12.55 -22.88 -12.07
C ILE A 719 13.31 -21.72 -12.74
N LYS A 720 14.55 -21.46 -12.32
CA LYS A 720 15.40 -20.49 -13.02
C LYS A 720 15.76 -20.97 -14.42
N TYR A 721 16.08 -22.25 -14.57
CA TYR A 721 16.37 -22.82 -15.89
C TYR A 721 15.16 -22.76 -16.83
N VAL A 722 13.99 -23.15 -16.33
CA VAL A 722 12.71 -23.07 -17.04
C VAL A 722 12.37 -21.63 -17.43
N ASN A 723 12.64 -20.66 -16.56
CA ASN A 723 12.45 -19.24 -16.88
C ASN A 723 13.37 -18.79 -18.03
N LYS A 724 14.64 -19.24 -18.03
CA LYS A 724 15.58 -18.98 -19.12
C LYS A 724 15.08 -19.57 -20.44
N LEU A 725 14.72 -20.85 -20.45
CA LEU A 725 14.19 -21.54 -21.65
C LEU A 725 12.94 -20.85 -22.20
N ALA A 726 11.98 -20.54 -21.33
CA ALA A 726 10.77 -19.84 -21.74
C ALA A 726 11.10 -18.43 -22.27
N TYR A 727 12.10 -17.74 -21.70
CA TYR A 727 12.45 -16.38 -22.12
C TYR A 727 13.14 -16.36 -23.47
N GLU A 728 13.96 -17.37 -23.77
CA GLU A 728 14.56 -17.53 -25.10
C GLU A 728 13.48 -17.69 -26.18
N LYS A 729 12.34 -18.33 -25.84
CA LYS A 729 11.23 -18.52 -26.76
C LYS A 729 10.27 -17.33 -26.86
N TYR A 730 9.90 -16.73 -25.74
CA TYR A 730 8.81 -15.74 -25.67
C TYR A 730 9.30 -14.32 -25.33
N GLY A 731 10.56 -14.15 -24.95
CA GLY A 731 11.14 -12.86 -24.59
C GLY A 731 10.28 -12.07 -23.61
N ARG A 732 9.92 -10.84 -23.97
CA ARG A 732 9.15 -9.94 -23.11
C ARG A 732 7.75 -10.46 -22.78
N SER A 733 7.13 -11.25 -23.66
CA SER A 733 5.75 -11.72 -23.47
C SER A 733 5.62 -12.94 -22.57
N LEU A 734 6.73 -13.51 -22.08
CA LEU A 734 6.73 -14.65 -21.16
C LEU A 734 5.76 -14.46 -20.00
N THR A 735 4.97 -15.49 -19.73
CA THR A 735 4.06 -15.65 -18.60
C THR A 735 4.40 -16.88 -17.76
N ALA A 736 3.80 -17.03 -16.58
CA ALA A 736 3.98 -18.25 -15.78
C ALA A 736 3.41 -19.50 -16.47
N HIS A 737 2.37 -19.34 -17.29
CA HIS A 737 1.83 -20.42 -18.11
C HIS A 737 2.85 -20.91 -19.14
N ASP A 738 3.61 -20.00 -19.75
CA ASP A 738 4.68 -20.37 -20.69
C ASP A 738 5.80 -21.15 -19.99
N MET A 739 6.17 -20.73 -18.78
CA MET A 739 7.12 -21.47 -17.95
C MET A 739 6.61 -22.87 -17.61
N LEU A 740 5.32 -23.03 -17.30
CA LEU A 740 4.71 -24.33 -16.99
C LEU A 740 4.93 -25.35 -18.12
N HIS A 741 4.85 -24.91 -19.39
CA HIS A 741 5.10 -25.76 -20.56
C HIS A 741 6.58 -26.14 -20.72
N CYS A 742 7.48 -25.35 -20.17
CA CYS A 742 8.92 -25.59 -20.23
C CYS A 742 9.44 -26.46 -19.07
N ILE A 743 8.64 -26.74 -18.03
CA ILE A 743 9.06 -27.56 -16.88
C ILE A 743 9.56 -28.94 -17.32
N HIS A 744 8.81 -29.63 -18.18
CA HIS A 744 9.21 -30.95 -18.68
C HIS A 744 10.58 -30.92 -19.38
N ALA A 745 10.81 -29.95 -20.25
CA ALA A 745 12.07 -29.83 -20.97
C ALA A 745 13.25 -29.59 -20.00
N GLY A 746 13.08 -28.67 -19.05
CA GLY A 746 14.10 -28.39 -18.04
C GLY A 746 14.35 -29.56 -17.10
N PHE A 747 13.30 -30.31 -16.74
CA PHE A 747 13.42 -31.49 -15.90
C PHE A 747 14.16 -32.62 -16.64
N ASN A 748 13.74 -32.93 -17.86
CA ASN A 748 14.36 -33.97 -18.68
C ASN A 748 15.84 -33.70 -19.00
N GLU A 749 16.24 -32.43 -19.11
CA GLU A 749 17.64 -32.09 -19.38
C GLU A 749 18.56 -32.28 -18.18
N HIS A 750 18.08 -32.00 -16.97
CA HIS A 750 18.94 -31.92 -15.80
C HIS A 750 18.67 -32.96 -14.72
N PHE A 751 17.47 -33.51 -14.63
CA PHE A 751 17.05 -34.42 -13.55
C PHE A 751 16.75 -35.84 -14.04
N GLU A 752 16.50 -36.01 -15.33
CA GLU A 752 16.26 -37.32 -15.95
C GLU A 752 17.60 -37.94 -16.41
N HIS A 753 18.00 -39.07 -15.83
CA HIS A 753 19.18 -39.82 -16.27
C HIS A 753 18.90 -40.70 -17.49
N GLU A 754 19.89 -40.93 -18.35
CA GLU A 754 19.76 -41.82 -19.53
C GLU A 754 19.39 -43.27 -19.14
N ASP A 755 19.82 -43.73 -17.96
CA ASP A 755 19.45 -45.04 -17.41
C ASP A 755 17.94 -45.17 -17.12
N PHE A 756 17.19 -44.07 -16.98
CA PHE A 756 15.73 -44.08 -16.81
C PHE A 756 14.95 -44.26 -18.12
N LYS A 757 15.60 -44.02 -19.27
CA LYS A 757 14.99 -44.14 -20.59
C LYS A 757 15.02 -45.58 -21.13
N GLN A 758 15.81 -46.47 -20.54
CA GLN A 758 15.98 -47.86 -21.00
C GLN A 758 15.03 -48.87 -20.33
N SER A 759 14.14 -48.44 -19.43
CA SER A 759 13.18 -49.31 -18.73
C SER A 759 11.76 -49.31 -19.32
N CYS A 760 11.59 -48.94 -20.59
CA CYS A 760 10.35 -49.13 -21.36
C CYS A 760 10.59 -49.99 -22.60
#